data_AF-A0AAD7NMC4-F1
#
_entry.id   AF-A0AAD7NMC4-F1
#
_cell.length_a   1.000
_cell.length_b   1.000
_cell.length_c   1.000
_cell.angle_alpha   90.00
_cell.angle_beta   90.00
_cell.angle_gamma   90.00
#
_symmetry.space_group_name_H-M   'P 1'
#
loop_
_entity.id
_entity.type
_entity.pdbx_description
1 polymer ?
#
loop_
_entity_poly.entity_id
_entity_poly.type
_entity_poly.pdbx_seq_one_letter_code
_entity_poly.pdbx_strand_id
1 'polypeptide(L)'
;TKWDKIDDFLGSYGFDNLGEFLATLFHLHVRGKPDPRTPRHTAVVSAFLQGSTTTNMGHIIELIYHHPQSQPKKKHPEQRAAAFSHEKPLNEIIFARPCLSAWATRLVGNEAYFRLGKLAKKKRNDPDDRRHLRATANARNSDARVITWADTKFSIQGLADQYREEAPLIWYLTECMVARRKNGVIIVRQRRPHPVIQVGAISSFIVSRNQYAAGDLALPLGIWHFACKSHVDVKRVYSRLGSIVSDSTVRKALNSMTTSDLAELQASVREAAARGEVIWGQILDNVQEYSPVYEHGLGRENQLKVGTACTAFRYDDCKPGAWRATDHIARVIGWDRDQMTVESINTSIDWGHIENVTDLQLARVLVEFCPHLYHLSPEISTRFRTAPIAKHRLRLCRKILQGLGTNGEREVENEGMKNARGDFDSQMGIDPTKWEDMLDWIRGDGASHATLMRLKRILITEPGIYESFRNVISTPETWHTKATDLNSCAANHYGPAASKDPSSLSRSSNAANMKRPTDLKKCDFYPTSRSMTMIWEARVLDCWRLVLCINDDSDILTHFEELPECDALPTLDDLLEHASIIRERYASQTAYDQSLSEAEQPRLRCRGNTRGPECVASSTRGPKEVERWTGRQGKYTLYSPPVPWWV
;
A
#
# COMPACT_ATOMS: atom_id res chain seq x y z
N THR A 1 40.86 -37.99 56.56
CA THR A 1 39.76 -37.18 55.97
C THR A 1 39.44 -37.69 54.56
N LYS A 2 38.45 -37.15 53.84
CA LYS A 2 38.26 -37.50 52.41
C LYS A 2 39.49 -37.11 51.56
N TRP A 3 40.26 -36.12 52.01
CA TRP A 3 41.46 -35.62 51.34
C TRP A 3 42.64 -36.58 51.50
N ASP A 4 42.90 -37.07 52.71
CA ASP A 4 43.98 -38.05 52.96
C ASP A 4 43.75 -39.34 52.15
N LYS A 5 42.49 -39.73 51.95
CA LYS A 5 42.12 -40.88 51.08
C LYS A 5 42.38 -40.61 49.59
N ILE A 6 42.32 -39.36 49.14
CA ILE A 6 42.67 -38.99 47.77
C ILE A 6 44.18 -39.05 47.59
N ASP A 7 44.95 -38.59 48.58
CA ASP A 7 46.42 -38.67 48.56
C ASP A 7 46.89 -40.12 48.56
N ASP A 8 46.32 -40.96 49.43
CA ASP A 8 46.55 -42.42 49.43
C ASP A 8 46.16 -43.06 48.08
N PHE A 9 45.03 -42.64 47.50
CA PHE A 9 44.56 -43.16 46.22
C PHE A 9 45.48 -42.80 45.06
N LEU A 10 45.94 -41.54 45.00
CA LEU A 10 46.86 -41.07 43.96
C LEU A 10 48.26 -41.67 44.12
N GLY A 11 48.70 -42.00 45.34
CA GLY A 11 50.00 -42.61 45.61
C GLY A 11 50.07 -44.13 45.46
N SER A 12 48.96 -44.86 45.62
CA SER A 12 48.98 -46.34 45.81
C SER A 12 48.50 -47.18 44.63
N TYR A 13 47.83 -46.58 43.63
CA TYR A 13 47.06 -47.34 42.63
C TYR A 13 47.65 -47.39 41.21
N GLY A 14 48.94 -47.05 41.05
CA GLY A 14 49.69 -47.32 39.81
C GLY A 14 49.30 -46.47 38.59
N PHE A 15 48.72 -45.28 38.79
CA PHE A 15 48.52 -44.28 37.74
C PHE A 15 49.58 -43.18 37.87
N ASP A 16 50.17 -42.74 36.76
CA ASP A 16 51.25 -41.75 36.77
C ASP A 16 50.74 -40.33 37.06
N ASN A 17 49.47 -40.06 36.74
CA ASN A 17 48.82 -38.77 37.03
C ASN A 17 47.28 -38.85 36.97
N LEU A 18 46.63 -37.80 37.47
CA LEU A 18 45.17 -37.66 37.46
C LEU A 18 44.55 -37.76 36.05
N GLY A 19 45.25 -37.30 35.01
CA GLY A 19 44.77 -37.35 33.63
C GLY A 19 44.66 -38.79 33.11
N GLU A 20 45.65 -39.62 33.38
CA GLU A 20 45.66 -41.05 33.03
C GLU A 20 44.55 -41.82 33.78
N PHE A 21 44.38 -41.52 35.07
CA PHE A 21 43.27 -42.07 35.84
C PHE A 21 41.91 -41.70 35.22
N LEU A 22 41.69 -40.43 34.88
CA LEU A 22 40.45 -39.97 34.26
C LEU A 22 40.23 -40.58 32.86
N ALA A 23 41.28 -40.73 32.05
CA ALA A 23 41.20 -41.37 30.75
C ALA A 23 40.79 -42.85 30.86
N THR A 24 41.29 -43.55 31.87
CA THR A 24 40.92 -44.94 32.17
C THR A 24 39.51 -45.02 32.76
N LEU A 25 39.14 -44.12 33.66
CA LEU A 25 37.81 -44.04 34.28
C LEU A 25 36.72 -43.80 33.24
N PHE A 26 36.94 -42.88 32.29
CA PHE A 26 36.01 -42.54 31.23
C PHE A 26 36.30 -43.26 29.90
N HIS A 27 36.96 -44.43 29.96
CA HIS A 27 37.28 -45.22 28.77
C HIS A 27 36.05 -45.41 27.86
N LEU A 28 36.16 -44.93 26.62
CA LEU A 28 35.11 -45.05 25.62
C LEU A 28 35.19 -46.42 24.96
N HIS A 29 34.26 -47.30 25.34
CA HIS A 29 34.18 -48.63 24.78
C HIS A 29 33.87 -48.60 23.28
N VAL A 30 34.74 -49.22 22.47
CA VAL A 30 34.53 -49.37 21.02
C VAL A 30 33.64 -50.58 20.76
N ARG A 31 32.48 -50.34 20.15
CA ARG A 31 31.49 -51.37 19.82
C ARG A 31 32.13 -52.54 19.06
N GLY A 32 31.96 -53.76 19.58
CA GLY A 32 32.48 -54.99 18.95
C GLY A 32 33.78 -55.54 19.55
N LYS A 33 34.38 -54.87 20.54
CA LYS A 33 35.48 -55.43 21.36
C LYS A 33 34.95 -55.87 22.73
N PRO A 34 35.70 -56.64 23.53
CA PRO A 34 35.39 -56.83 24.95
C PRO A 34 35.55 -55.49 25.70
N ASP A 35 34.62 -55.15 26.59
CA ASP A 35 34.75 -53.98 27.47
C ASP A 35 35.71 -54.34 28.62
N PRO A 36 36.88 -53.67 28.74
CA PRO A 36 37.85 -53.99 29.80
C PRO A 36 37.37 -53.56 31.19
N ARG A 37 36.27 -52.81 31.29
CA ARG A 37 35.74 -52.29 32.55
C ARG A 37 34.94 -53.35 33.31
N THR A 38 35.07 -53.35 34.63
CA THR A 38 34.26 -54.23 35.50
C THR A 38 32.79 -53.77 35.54
N PRO A 39 31.83 -54.66 35.87
CA PRO A 39 30.41 -54.26 36.00
C PRO A 39 30.20 -53.11 36.99
N ARG A 40 30.96 -53.09 38.09
CA ARG A 40 30.91 -52.00 39.08
C ARG A 40 31.44 -50.68 38.50
N HIS A 41 32.53 -50.70 37.74
CA HIS A 41 33.07 -49.52 37.07
C HIS A 41 32.03 -48.95 36.10
N THR A 42 31.47 -49.78 35.23
CA THR A 42 30.41 -49.36 34.29
C THR A 42 29.20 -48.79 35.01
N ALA A 43 28.72 -49.43 36.09
CA ALA A 43 27.57 -48.94 36.85
C ALA A 43 27.81 -47.56 37.48
N VAL A 44 29.00 -47.34 38.07
CA VAL A 44 29.34 -46.06 38.72
C VAL A 44 29.49 -44.94 37.67
N VAL A 45 30.20 -45.19 36.57
CA VAL A 45 30.36 -44.20 35.50
C VAL A 45 29.02 -43.90 34.83
N SER A 46 28.18 -44.92 34.60
CA SER A 46 26.83 -44.75 34.07
C SER A 46 25.98 -43.87 34.98
N ALA A 47 25.93 -44.17 36.28
CA ALA A 47 25.15 -43.39 37.25
C ALA A 47 25.60 -41.92 37.28
N PHE A 48 26.90 -41.65 37.17
CA PHE A 48 27.44 -40.29 37.10
C PHE A 48 27.06 -39.58 35.79
N LEU A 49 27.32 -40.21 34.63
CA LEU A 49 27.05 -39.60 33.31
C LEU A 49 25.56 -39.44 33.01
N GLN A 50 24.70 -40.25 33.60
CA GLN A 50 23.24 -40.15 33.52
C GLN A 50 22.65 -39.15 34.53
N GLY A 51 23.47 -38.56 35.40
CA GLY A 51 23.01 -37.58 36.38
C GLY A 51 22.25 -38.18 37.57
N SER A 52 22.38 -39.49 37.82
CA SER A 52 21.72 -40.18 38.93
C SER A 52 22.47 -40.03 40.27
N THR A 53 23.53 -39.22 40.30
CA THR A 53 24.35 -38.96 41.49
C THR A 53 24.16 -37.51 41.97
N THR A 54 24.46 -37.25 43.25
CA THR A 54 24.34 -35.90 43.84
C THR A 54 25.26 -34.87 43.17
N THR A 55 26.42 -35.31 42.69
CA THR A 55 27.39 -34.49 41.98
C THR A 55 27.32 -34.80 40.50
N ASN A 56 26.77 -33.89 39.69
CA ASN A 56 26.65 -34.08 38.25
C ASN A 56 27.86 -33.53 37.47
N MET A 57 27.95 -33.87 36.19
CA MET A 57 29.03 -33.42 35.30
C MET A 57 29.12 -31.89 35.20
N GLY A 58 27.99 -31.18 35.20
CA GLY A 58 27.96 -29.72 35.16
C GLY A 58 28.70 -29.10 36.34
N HIS A 59 28.47 -29.61 37.55
CA HIS A 59 29.19 -29.18 38.74
C HIS A 59 30.70 -29.43 38.64
N ILE A 60 31.12 -30.60 38.13
CA ILE A 60 32.54 -30.89 37.93
C ILE A 60 33.16 -29.94 36.89
N ILE A 61 32.46 -29.65 35.79
CA ILE A 61 32.91 -28.69 34.79
C ILE A 61 33.07 -27.29 35.41
N GLU A 62 32.12 -26.83 36.22
CA GLU A 62 32.23 -25.54 36.92
C GLU A 62 33.41 -25.50 37.88
N LEU A 63 33.62 -26.57 38.66
CA LEU A 63 34.78 -26.69 39.55
C LEU A 63 36.08 -26.59 38.77
N ILE A 64 36.24 -27.35 37.67
CA ILE A 64 37.43 -27.30 36.81
C ILE A 64 37.59 -25.91 36.20
N TYR A 65 36.51 -25.36 35.63
CA TYR A 65 36.54 -24.09 34.91
C TYR A 65 36.90 -22.93 35.82
N HIS A 66 36.34 -22.86 37.03
CA HIS A 66 36.61 -21.78 37.97
C HIS A 66 37.88 -21.98 38.82
N HIS A 67 38.49 -23.18 38.80
CA HIS A 67 39.69 -23.46 39.57
C HIS A 67 40.86 -22.52 39.18
N PRO A 68 41.60 -21.91 40.13
CA PRO A 68 42.72 -21.01 39.80
C PRO A 68 43.82 -21.64 38.94
N GLN A 69 44.10 -22.94 39.13
CA GLN A 69 45.12 -23.65 38.36
C GLN A 69 44.69 -24.00 36.93
N SER A 70 43.39 -23.90 36.62
CA SER A 70 42.89 -24.13 35.25
C SER A 70 43.25 -23.01 34.28
N GLN A 71 43.67 -21.85 34.80
CA GLN A 71 43.98 -20.66 34.02
C GLN A 71 45.49 -20.54 33.78
N PRO A 72 45.94 -20.22 32.54
CA PRO A 72 47.35 -19.98 32.29
C PRO A 72 47.88 -18.78 33.09
N LYS A 73 49.11 -18.87 33.60
CA LYS A 73 49.82 -17.74 34.21
C LYS A 73 50.13 -16.66 33.16
N LYS A 74 50.45 -15.42 33.59
CA LYS A 74 50.75 -14.29 32.68
C LYS A 74 51.88 -14.57 31.67
N LYS A 75 52.75 -15.54 31.99
CA LYS A 75 53.88 -15.97 31.16
C LYS A 75 53.50 -16.83 29.93
N HIS A 76 52.23 -17.24 29.81
CA HIS A 76 51.72 -18.05 28.68
C HIS A 76 50.58 -17.34 27.93
N PRO A 77 50.86 -16.18 27.30
CA PRO A 77 49.84 -15.42 26.56
C PRO A 77 49.19 -16.22 25.42
N GLU A 78 49.95 -17.08 24.75
CA GLU A 78 49.51 -17.93 23.65
C GLU A 78 48.46 -18.98 24.05
N GLN A 79 48.53 -19.45 25.30
CA GLN A 79 47.56 -20.39 25.88
C GLN A 79 46.30 -19.66 26.39
N ARG A 80 46.44 -18.40 26.82
CA ARG A 80 45.29 -17.56 27.17
C ARG A 80 44.48 -17.18 25.94
N ALA A 81 45.18 -16.82 24.86
CA ALA A 81 44.56 -16.48 23.57
C ALA A 81 43.87 -17.69 22.91
N ALA A 82 44.18 -18.92 23.33
CA ALA A 82 43.50 -20.11 22.84
C ALA A 82 42.06 -20.28 23.38
N ALA A 83 41.68 -19.53 24.43
CA ALA A 83 40.30 -19.56 24.93
C ALA A 83 39.31 -19.15 23.82
N PHE A 84 38.27 -19.96 23.62
CA PHE A 84 37.27 -19.81 22.57
C PHE A 84 37.82 -19.88 21.13
N SER A 85 39.09 -20.26 20.93
CA SER A 85 39.65 -20.48 19.59
C SER A 85 39.07 -21.76 18.97
N HIS A 86 38.66 -21.68 17.71
CA HIS A 86 38.22 -22.86 16.95
C HIS A 86 39.36 -23.48 16.13
N GLU A 87 40.46 -22.76 15.92
CA GLU A 87 41.56 -23.15 15.01
C GLU A 87 42.54 -24.14 15.67
N LYS A 88 42.92 -23.92 16.93
CA LYS A 88 43.92 -24.77 17.61
C LYS A 88 43.36 -26.14 18.03
N PRO A 89 44.02 -27.27 17.67
CA PRO A 89 43.66 -28.60 18.18
C PRO A 89 43.58 -28.63 19.72
N LEU A 90 42.58 -29.35 20.27
CA LEU A 90 42.33 -29.35 21.72
C LEU A 90 43.48 -29.97 22.53
N ASN A 91 44.20 -30.92 21.93
CA ASN A 91 45.39 -31.54 22.52
C ASN A 91 46.60 -30.60 22.62
N GLU A 92 46.59 -29.46 21.93
CA GLU A 92 47.67 -28.45 22.01
C GLU A 92 47.37 -27.35 23.05
N ILE A 93 46.16 -27.34 23.62
CA ILE A 93 45.75 -26.39 24.65
C ILE A 93 45.99 -27.00 26.02
N ILE A 94 47.09 -26.59 26.66
CA ILE A 94 47.64 -27.23 27.87
C ILE A 94 46.73 -26.99 29.08
N PHE A 95 46.13 -25.81 29.19
CA PHE A 95 45.38 -25.40 30.37
C PHE A 95 43.88 -25.73 30.23
N ALA A 96 43.28 -26.29 31.28
CA ALA A 96 41.92 -26.80 31.25
C ALA A 96 40.87 -25.73 30.90
N ARG A 97 40.97 -24.50 31.44
CA ARG A 97 39.98 -23.44 31.15
C ARG A 97 39.95 -23.05 29.66
N PRO A 98 41.06 -22.62 29.02
CA PRO A 98 41.04 -22.31 27.60
C PRO A 98 40.70 -23.53 26.73
N CYS A 99 41.09 -24.75 27.14
CA CYS A 99 40.74 -25.98 26.44
C CYS A 99 39.22 -26.24 26.46
N LEU A 100 38.58 -26.14 27.64
CA LEU A 100 37.13 -26.25 27.79
C LEU A 100 36.37 -25.17 27.01
N SER A 101 36.86 -23.92 27.03
CA SER A 101 36.28 -22.83 26.22
C SER A 101 36.35 -23.12 24.72
N ALA A 102 37.51 -23.58 24.22
CA ALA A 102 37.70 -23.94 22.81
C ALA A 102 36.82 -25.14 22.40
N TRP A 103 36.73 -26.17 23.26
CA TRP A 103 35.86 -27.32 23.07
C TRP A 103 34.38 -26.90 22.96
N ALA A 104 33.92 -26.05 23.89
CA ALA A 104 32.56 -25.52 23.87
C ALA A 104 32.28 -24.69 22.60
N THR A 105 33.20 -23.84 22.16
CA THR A 105 33.08 -23.09 20.90
C THR A 105 32.88 -24.03 19.71
N ARG A 106 33.69 -25.09 19.60
CA ARG A 106 33.59 -26.07 18.52
C ARG A 106 32.25 -26.82 18.55
N LEU A 107 31.82 -27.26 19.73
CA LEU A 107 30.55 -27.95 19.91
C LEU A 107 29.38 -27.07 19.47
N VAL A 108 29.32 -25.83 19.97
CA VAL A 108 28.27 -24.86 19.63
C VAL A 108 28.32 -24.48 18.15
N GLY A 109 29.51 -24.25 17.59
CA GLY A 109 29.70 -23.91 16.18
C GLY A 109 29.22 -25.03 15.24
N ASN A 110 29.53 -26.29 15.55
CA ASN A 110 29.08 -27.44 14.77
C ASN A 110 27.56 -27.61 14.84
N GLU A 111 26.96 -27.46 16.02
CA GLU A 111 25.50 -27.55 16.17
C GLU A 111 24.81 -26.37 15.45
N ALA A 112 25.37 -25.16 15.54
CA ALA A 112 24.88 -24.00 14.80
C ALA A 112 24.91 -24.24 13.28
N TYR A 113 26.05 -24.75 12.76
CA TYR A 113 26.20 -25.13 11.36
C TYR A 113 25.14 -26.15 10.91
N PHE A 114 24.91 -27.19 11.72
CA PHE A 114 23.93 -28.23 11.44
C PHE A 114 22.50 -27.68 11.45
N ARG A 115 22.11 -26.93 12.49
CA ARG A 115 20.77 -26.34 12.64
C ARG A 115 20.44 -25.37 11.53
N LEU A 116 21.38 -24.48 11.19
CA LEU A 116 21.21 -23.56 10.08
C LEU A 116 21.10 -24.30 8.74
N GLY A 117 21.90 -25.37 8.55
CA GLY A 117 21.78 -26.25 7.38
C GLY A 117 20.42 -26.95 7.28
N LYS A 118 19.76 -27.24 8.41
CA LYS A 118 18.40 -27.77 8.46
C LYS A 118 17.36 -26.71 8.08
N LEU A 119 17.48 -25.49 8.59
CA LEU A 119 16.61 -24.36 8.23
C LEU A 119 16.65 -24.05 6.73
N ALA A 120 17.82 -24.20 6.10
CA ALA A 120 18.01 -23.93 4.67
C ALA A 120 17.43 -25.02 3.73
N LYS A 121 16.88 -26.12 4.26
CA LYS A 121 16.29 -27.21 3.47
C LYS A 121 14.78 -27.06 3.36
N LYS A 122 14.23 -27.47 2.21
CA LYS A 122 12.79 -27.60 1.99
C LYS A 122 12.21 -28.66 2.93
N LYS A 123 11.10 -28.35 3.58
CA LYS A 123 10.26 -29.33 4.26
C LYS A 123 9.47 -30.11 3.21
N ARG A 124 9.84 -31.38 3.00
CA ARG A 124 9.23 -32.21 1.95
C ARG A 124 7.72 -32.45 2.15
N ASN A 125 7.25 -32.42 3.39
CA ASN A 125 5.87 -32.76 3.74
C ASN A 125 5.00 -31.53 4.03
N ASP A 126 5.52 -30.33 3.78
CA ASP A 126 4.81 -29.07 4.05
C ASP A 126 4.53 -28.38 2.71
N PRO A 127 3.31 -28.47 2.16
CA PRO A 127 2.95 -27.82 0.90
C PRO A 127 3.01 -26.29 1.02
N ASP A 128 2.88 -25.77 2.24
CA ASP A 128 2.95 -24.36 2.57
C ASP A 128 4.36 -23.86 2.86
N ASP A 129 5.39 -24.70 2.71
CA ASP A 129 6.77 -24.29 2.89
C ASP A 129 7.21 -23.31 1.80
N ARG A 130 7.41 -22.07 2.23
CA ARG A 130 7.80 -20.93 1.38
C ARG A 130 9.31 -20.74 1.28
N ARG A 131 10.12 -21.49 2.03
CA ARG A 131 11.59 -21.31 2.00
C ARG A 131 12.15 -21.42 0.60
N HIS A 132 11.64 -22.38 -0.17
CA HIS A 132 12.14 -22.74 -1.50
C HIS A 132 11.27 -22.20 -2.65
N LEU A 133 10.60 -21.05 -2.45
CA LEU A 133 9.91 -20.37 -3.55
C LEU A 133 10.86 -20.07 -4.71
N ARG A 134 10.40 -20.36 -5.93
CA ARG A 134 11.15 -20.11 -7.15
C ARG A 134 10.57 -18.93 -7.91
N ALA A 135 11.47 -18.19 -8.55
CA ALA A 135 11.10 -17.13 -9.47
C ALA A 135 10.47 -17.69 -10.76
N THR A 136 10.88 -18.88 -11.22
CA THR A 136 10.36 -19.55 -12.43
C THR A 136 10.35 -21.07 -12.25
N ALA A 137 9.44 -21.75 -12.95
CA ALA A 137 9.56 -23.19 -13.19
C ALA A 137 10.45 -23.43 -14.42
N ASN A 138 11.38 -24.37 -14.33
CA ASN A 138 12.13 -24.86 -15.49
C ASN A 138 11.73 -26.32 -15.73
N ALA A 139 11.76 -26.80 -16.97
CA ALA A 139 11.39 -28.18 -17.33
C ALA A 139 12.14 -29.28 -16.55
N ARG A 140 13.32 -28.95 -16.00
CA ARG A 140 14.12 -29.86 -15.16
C ARG A 140 13.66 -29.95 -13.69
N ASN A 141 12.67 -29.17 -13.27
CA ASN A 141 12.23 -29.06 -11.88
C ASN A 141 10.73 -28.67 -11.82
N SER A 142 9.86 -29.54 -12.35
CA SER A 142 8.40 -29.36 -12.37
C SER A 142 7.77 -29.23 -10.98
N ASP A 143 8.38 -29.84 -9.97
CA ASP A 143 7.81 -29.94 -8.60
C ASP A 143 8.18 -28.74 -7.71
N ALA A 144 8.79 -27.70 -8.28
CA ALA A 144 9.17 -26.50 -7.55
C ALA A 144 8.01 -25.50 -7.51
N ARG A 145 7.60 -25.11 -6.29
CA ARG A 145 6.59 -24.08 -6.08
C ARG A 145 7.10 -22.74 -6.61
N VAL A 146 6.45 -22.23 -7.64
CA VAL A 146 6.71 -20.89 -8.19
C VAL A 146 5.97 -19.87 -7.35
N ILE A 147 6.58 -18.70 -7.18
CA ILE A 147 6.00 -17.59 -6.45
C ILE A 147 4.73 -17.07 -7.12
N THR A 148 3.71 -16.79 -6.31
CA THR A 148 2.45 -16.12 -6.68
C THR A 148 2.31 -14.79 -5.91
N TRP A 149 1.35 -13.93 -6.25
CA TRP A 149 1.12 -12.70 -5.48
C TRP A 149 0.70 -12.97 -4.03
N ALA A 150 0.05 -14.09 -3.74
CA ALA A 150 -0.26 -14.50 -2.38
C ALA A 150 1.02 -14.72 -1.54
N ASP A 151 2.09 -15.20 -2.18
CA ASP A 151 3.40 -15.46 -1.58
C ASP A 151 4.24 -14.20 -1.35
N THR A 152 3.75 -13.01 -1.72
CA THR A 152 4.45 -11.75 -1.40
C THR A 152 4.15 -11.26 0.01
N LYS A 153 3.06 -11.74 0.62
CA LYS A 153 2.68 -11.38 2.00
C LYS A 153 3.51 -12.17 3.00
N PHE A 154 4.33 -11.52 3.81
CA PHE A 154 5.12 -12.18 4.85
C PHE A 154 4.92 -11.50 6.21
N SER A 155 5.14 -12.26 7.29
CA SER A 155 5.07 -11.76 8.66
C SER A 155 6.43 -11.93 9.32
N ILE A 156 7.05 -10.81 9.72
CA ILE A 156 8.31 -10.85 10.49
C ILE A 156 8.12 -11.61 11.80
N GLN A 157 6.97 -11.45 12.46
CA GLN A 157 6.66 -12.18 13.69
C GLN A 157 6.54 -13.69 13.41
N GLY A 158 5.86 -14.08 12.33
CA GLY A 158 5.75 -15.48 11.94
C GLY A 158 7.12 -16.12 11.64
N LEU A 159 8.01 -15.40 10.97
CA LEU A 159 9.39 -15.85 10.75
C LEU A 159 10.19 -15.95 12.05
N ALA A 160 10.01 -15.01 12.98
CA ALA A 160 10.67 -15.04 14.28
C ALA A 160 10.28 -16.29 15.08
N ASP A 161 8.98 -16.61 15.12
CA ASP A 161 8.48 -17.78 15.83
C ASP A 161 8.96 -19.08 15.16
N GLN A 162 8.92 -19.15 13.83
CA GLN A 162 9.49 -20.26 13.06
C GLN A 162 10.98 -20.50 13.37
N TYR A 163 11.81 -19.44 13.35
CA TYR A 163 13.24 -19.58 13.62
C TYR A 163 13.54 -19.95 15.08
N ARG A 164 12.76 -19.40 16.03
CA ARG A 164 12.88 -19.74 17.46
C ARG A 164 12.58 -21.21 17.71
N GLU A 165 11.54 -21.74 17.09
CA GLU A 165 11.11 -23.14 17.26
C GLU A 165 12.08 -24.13 16.60
N GLU A 166 12.49 -23.86 15.35
CA GLU A 166 13.26 -24.83 14.58
C GLU A 166 14.77 -24.78 14.83
N ALA A 167 15.29 -23.63 15.24
CA ALA A 167 16.71 -23.43 15.53
C ALA A 167 16.93 -22.60 16.81
N PRO A 168 16.50 -23.10 17.98
CA PRO A 168 16.57 -22.37 19.25
C PRO A 168 18.00 -21.95 19.61
N LEU A 169 19.01 -22.76 19.26
CA LEU A 169 20.42 -22.38 19.45
C LEU A 169 20.80 -21.15 18.62
N ILE A 170 20.45 -21.11 17.34
CA ILE A 170 20.74 -19.98 16.45
C ILE A 170 19.99 -18.73 16.93
N TRP A 171 18.72 -18.91 17.31
CA TRP A 171 17.93 -17.84 17.90
C TRP A 171 18.62 -17.27 19.15
N TYR A 172 19.01 -18.13 20.09
CA TYR A 172 19.70 -17.72 21.31
C TYR A 172 21.04 -17.02 21.04
N LEU A 173 21.88 -17.55 20.13
CA LEU A 173 23.16 -16.95 19.79
C LEU A 173 23.00 -15.56 19.19
N THR A 174 22.06 -15.40 18.26
CA THR A 174 21.77 -14.11 17.65
C THR A 174 21.16 -13.14 18.66
N GLU A 175 20.29 -13.61 19.57
CA GLU A 175 19.74 -12.81 20.67
C GLU A 175 20.85 -12.28 21.58
N CYS A 176 21.84 -13.10 21.90
CA CYS A 176 23.01 -12.68 22.68
C CYS A 176 23.83 -11.56 22.00
N MET A 177 23.83 -11.52 20.66
CA MET A 177 24.55 -10.50 19.88
C MET A 177 23.78 -9.19 19.76
N VAL A 178 22.44 -9.25 19.65
CA VAL A 178 21.62 -8.08 19.28
C VAL A 178 20.75 -7.52 20.41
N ALA A 179 20.39 -8.34 21.41
CA ALA A 179 19.49 -7.94 22.48
C ALA A 179 20.23 -7.12 23.54
N ARG A 180 19.73 -5.92 23.85
CA ARG A 180 20.24 -5.15 24.99
C ARG A 180 19.72 -5.77 26.27
N ARG A 181 20.62 -5.95 27.24
CA ARG A 181 20.27 -6.38 28.60
C ARG A 181 20.44 -5.24 29.59
N LYS A 182 19.54 -5.14 30.56
CA LYS A 182 19.68 -4.29 31.75
C LYS A 182 19.38 -5.17 32.96
N ASN A 183 20.33 -5.28 33.87
CA ASN A 183 20.23 -6.15 35.05
C ASN A 183 19.90 -7.61 34.69
N GLY A 184 20.50 -8.14 33.62
CA GLY A 184 20.24 -9.50 33.14
C GLY A 184 18.95 -9.70 32.35
N VAL A 185 18.02 -8.73 32.38
CA VAL A 185 16.74 -8.81 31.68
C VAL A 185 16.87 -8.24 30.26
N ILE A 186 16.32 -8.96 29.27
CA ILE A 186 16.28 -8.54 27.87
C ILE A 186 15.28 -7.38 27.70
N ILE A 187 15.73 -6.30 27.05
CA ILE A 187 14.89 -5.16 26.71
C ILE A 187 14.56 -5.18 25.22
N VAL A 188 13.26 -5.22 24.89
CA VAL A 188 12.77 -4.99 23.53
C VAL A 188 12.61 -3.49 23.31
N ARG A 189 13.33 -2.92 22.33
CA ARG A 189 13.19 -1.51 21.96
C ARG A 189 12.02 -1.34 20.99
N GLN A 190 11.29 -0.22 21.10
CA GLN A 190 10.29 0.18 20.11
C GLN A 190 10.94 0.44 18.74
N ARG A 191 12.05 1.19 18.71
CA ARG A 191 12.85 1.41 17.50
C ARG A 191 13.89 0.30 17.36
N ARG A 192 13.84 -0.45 16.26
CA ARG A 192 14.68 -1.62 15.96
C ARG A 192 14.56 -2.74 17.00
N PRO A 193 13.39 -3.41 17.09
CA PRO A 193 13.22 -4.56 17.97
C PRO A 193 14.24 -5.66 17.62
N HIS A 194 14.93 -6.22 18.62
CA HIS A 194 15.95 -7.24 18.38
C HIS A 194 15.41 -8.49 17.64
N PRO A 195 14.15 -8.94 17.81
CA PRO A 195 13.63 -10.08 17.04
C PRO A 195 13.61 -9.82 15.53
N VAL A 196 13.32 -8.58 15.12
CA VAL A 196 13.34 -8.16 13.70
C VAL A 196 14.75 -8.25 13.14
N ILE A 197 15.75 -7.82 13.92
CA ILE A 197 17.16 -7.88 13.53
C ILE A 197 17.63 -9.35 13.46
N GLN A 198 17.21 -10.19 14.39
CA GLN A 198 17.51 -11.63 14.35
C GLN A 198 16.93 -12.28 13.10
N VAL A 199 15.68 -12.01 12.74
CA VAL A 199 15.05 -12.53 11.52
C VAL A 199 15.86 -12.14 10.28
N GLY A 200 16.28 -10.87 10.18
CA GLY A 200 17.12 -10.41 9.07
C GLY A 200 18.48 -11.11 9.01
N ALA A 201 19.17 -11.24 10.15
CA ALA A 201 20.48 -11.89 10.23
C ALA A 201 20.39 -13.39 9.91
N ILE A 202 19.44 -14.11 10.53
CA ILE A 202 19.23 -15.55 10.32
C ILE A 202 18.84 -15.80 8.86
N SER A 203 17.95 -14.99 8.29
CA SER A 203 17.56 -15.14 6.88
C SER A 203 18.75 -14.95 5.93
N SER A 204 19.63 -13.97 6.18
CA SER A 204 20.84 -13.79 5.39
C SER A 204 21.73 -15.04 5.45
N PHE A 205 21.95 -15.59 6.65
CA PHE A 205 22.71 -16.83 6.81
C PHE A 205 22.06 -18.04 6.10
N ILE A 206 20.74 -18.15 6.14
CA ILE A 206 20.00 -19.21 5.42
C ILE A 206 20.26 -19.12 3.90
N VAL A 207 20.13 -17.92 3.32
CA VAL A 207 20.35 -17.69 1.88
C VAL A 207 21.82 -17.94 1.50
N SER A 208 22.77 -17.56 2.34
CA SER A 208 24.19 -17.86 2.12
C SER A 208 24.48 -19.37 2.15
N ARG A 209 23.77 -20.14 2.97
CA ARG A 209 23.91 -21.61 3.02
C ARG A 209 23.26 -22.29 1.82
N ASN A 210 22.15 -21.73 1.34
CA ASN A 210 21.44 -22.24 0.19
C ASN A 210 20.73 -21.11 -0.55
N GLN A 211 21.24 -20.73 -1.73
CA GLN A 211 20.66 -19.67 -2.57
C GLN A 211 19.18 -19.91 -2.92
N TYR A 212 18.74 -21.17 -2.83
CA TYR A 212 17.38 -21.58 -3.09
C TYR A 212 16.42 -21.37 -1.92
N ALA A 213 16.93 -21.13 -0.71
CA ALA A 213 16.15 -20.87 0.50
C ALA A 213 15.83 -19.37 0.66
N ALA A 214 15.40 -18.73 -0.43
CA ALA A 214 15.24 -17.28 -0.50
C ALA A 214 13.80 -16.79 -0.24
N GLY A 215 12.82 -17.70 -0.17
CA GLY A 215 11.41 -17.31 -0.16
C GLY A 215 10.90 -16.76 1.18
N ASP A 216 11.61 -17.00 2.29
CA ASP A 216 11.19 -16.50 3.61
C ASP A 216 11.22 -14.96 3.69
N LEU A 217 12.34 -14.34 3.30
CA LEU A 217 12.52 -12.89 3.42
C LEU A 217 13.26 -12.27 2.22
N ALA A 218 14.29 -12.92 1.68
CA ALA A 218 15.14 -12.31 0.66
C ALA A 218 14.42 -12.03 -0.66
N LEU A 219 13.54 -12.93 -1.10
CA LEU A 219 12.73 -12.73 -2.31
C LEU A 219 11.64 -11.66 -2.09
N PRO A 220 10.82 -11.71 -1.02
CA PRO A 220 9.89 -10.63 -0.70
C PRO A 220 10.56 -9.24 -0.56
N LEU A 221 11.70 -9.15 0.12
CA LEU A 221 12.45 -7.89 0.22
C LEU A 221 13.02 -7.45 -1.13
N GLY A 222 13.47 -8.38 -1.98
CA GLY A 222 13.88 -8.06 -3.34
C GLY A 222 12.75 -7.42 -4.16
N ILE A 223 11.54 -7.97 -4.06
CA ILE A 223 10.33 -7.42 -4.68
C ILE A 223 9.99 -6.04 -4.10
N TRP A 224 10.08 -5.88 -2.78
CA TRP A 224 9.89 -4.58 -2.11
C TRP A 224 10.87 -3.51 -2.62
N HIS A 225 12.16 -3.84 -2.70
CA HIS A 225 13.18 -2.93 -3.24
C HIS A 225 12.94 -2.57 -4.71
N PHE A 226 12.39 -3.50 -5.49
CA PHE A 226 11.96 -3.22 -6.86
C PHE A 226 10.79 -2.23 -6.88
N ALA A 227 9.75 -2.48 -6.09
CA ALA A 227 8.57 -1.62 -5.98
C ALA A 227 8.93 -0.19 -5.51
N CYS A 228 9.84 -0.07 -4.54
CA CYS A 228 10.34 1.23 -4.06
C CYS A 228 11.34 1.91 -5.01
N LYS A 229 11.55 1.39 -6.23
CA LYS A 229 12.51 1.91 -7.21
C LYS A 229 13.92 2.12 -6.63
N SER A 230 14.36 1.22 -5.75
CA SER A 230 15.71 1.28 -5.17
C SER A 230 16.77 1.24 -6.27
N HIS A 231 17.82 2.05 -6.12
CA HIS A 231 18.94 2.11 -7.07
C HIS A 231 19.56 0.72 -7.29
N VAL A 232 20.01 0.43 -8.51
CA VAL A 232 20.56 -0.89 -8.87
C VAL A 232 21.76 -1.29 -8.01
N ASP A 233 22.61 -0.33 -7.63
CA ASP A 233 23.77 -0.62 -6.78
C ASP A 233 23.40 -0.94 -5.35
N VAL A 234 22.34 -0.31 -4.81
CA VAL A 234 21.78 -0.69 -3.51
C VAL A 234 21.32 -2.14 -3.58
N LYS A 235 20.54 -2.51 -4.60
CA LYS A 235 20.08 -3.89 -4.78
C LYS A 235 21.25 -4.87 -4.90
N ARG A 236 22.31 -4.52 -5.64
CA ARG A 236 23.52 -5.35 -5.78
C ARG A 236 24.24 -5.57 -4.45
N VAL A 237 24.41 -4.51 -3.65
CA VAL A 237 25.03 -4.61 -2.32
C VAL A 237 24.20 -5.49 -1.40
N TYR A 238 22.90 -5.23 -1.27
CA TYR A 238 22.03 -6.03 -0.39
C TYR A 238 21.89 -7.48 -0.85
N SER A 239 21.98 -7.74 -2.16
CA SER A 239 22.01 -9.11 -2.68
C SER A 239 23.27 -9.86 -2.27
N ARG A 240 24.44 -9.21 -2.31
CA ARG A 240 25.71 -9.80 -1.81
C ARG A 240 25.71 -10.00 -0.29
N LEU A 241 24.98 -9.17 0.45
CA LEU A 241 24.76 -9.35 1.89
C LEU A 241 23.72 -10.46 2.22
N GLY A 242 23.19 -11.17 1.22
CA GLY A 242 22.16 -12.20 1.40
C GLY A 242 20.82 -11.65 1.91
N SER A 243 20.66 -10.33 1.94
CA SER A 243 19.45 -9.68 2.46
C SER A 243 18.31 -9.67 1.44
N ILE A 244 18.64 -9.68 0.14
CA ILE A 244 17.69 -9.79 -0.96
C ILE A 244 18.19 -10.73 -2.05
N VAL A 245 17.30 -11.17 -2.94
CA VAL A 245 17.70 -11.84 -4.18
C VAL A 245 18.17 -10.84 -5.25
N SER A 246 18.81 -11.33 -6.31
CA SER A 246 19.25 -10.48 -7.42
C SER A 246 18.08 -9.79 -8.14
N ASP A 247 18.30 -8.60 -8.71
CA ASP A 247 17.28 -7.88 -9.49
C ASP A 247 16.75 -8.73 -10.66
N SER A 248 17.61 -9.54 -11.28
CA SER A 248 17.22 -10.51 -12.31
C SER A 248 16.26 -11.58 -11.80
N THR A 249 16.43 -12.04 -10.57
CA THR A 249 15.53 -13.01 -9.92
C THR A 249 14.20 -12.35 -9.56
N VAL A 250 14.23 -11.11 -9.07
CA VAL A 250 13.01 -10.33 -8.80
C VAL A 250 12.18 -10.14 -10.06
N ARG A 251 12.79 -9.71 -11.17
CA ARG A 251 12.08 -9.54 -12.46
C ARG A 251 11.46 -10.84 -12.96
N LYS A 252 12.19 -11.95 -12.87
CA LYS A 252 11.67 -13.28 -13.21
C LYS A 252 10.49 -13.67 -12.33
N ALA A 253 10.56 -13.40 -11.02
CA ALA A 253 9.47 -13.64 -10.09
C ALA A 253 8.24 -12.80 -10.45
N LEU A 254 8.42 -11.51 -10.70
CA LEU A 254 7.34 -10.61 -11.14
C LEU A 254 6.69 -11.12 -12.43
N ASN A 255 7.47 -11.52 -13.42
CA ASN A 255 6.93 -12.09 -14.66
C ASN A 255 6.10 -13.35 -14.39
N SER A 256 6.60 -14.29 -13.59
CA SER A 256 5.85 -15.51 -13.27
C SER A 256 4.56 -15.23 -12.50
N MET A 257 4.58 -14.30 -11.55
CA MET A 257 3.38 -13.88 -10.82
C MET A 257 2.36 -13.24 -11.78
N THR A 258 2.81 -12.37 -12.68
CA THR A 258 1.94 -11.77 -13.71
C THR A 258 1.39 -12.81 -14.67
N THR A 259 2.19 -13.77 -15.13
CA THR A 259 1.73 -14.85 -16.01
C THR A 259 0.66 -15.72 -15.34
N SER A 260 0.83 -16.04 -14.06
CA SER A 260 -0.16 -16.80 -13.29
C SER A 260 -1.49 -16.07 -13.20
N ASP A 261 -1.48 -14.80 -12.76
CA ASP A 261 -2.71 -14.02 -12.63
C ASP A 261 -3.36 -13.71 -13.99
N LEU A 262 -2.56 -13.52 -15.05
CA LEU A 262 -3.09 -13.35 -16.39
C LEU A 262 -3.81 -14.61 -16.87
N ALA A 263 -3.28 -15.80 -16.57
CA ALA A 263 -3.95 -17.05 -16.89
C ALA A 263 -5.27 -17.21 -16.12
N GLU A 264 -5.32 -16.78 -14.86
CA GLU A 264 -6.57 -16.73 -14.08
C GLU A 264 -7.58 -15.74 -14.66
N LEU A 265 -7.14 -14.55 -15.09
CA LEU A 265 -7.97 -13.58 -15.79
C LEU A 265 -8.54 -14.19 -17.08
N GLN A 266 -7.69 -14.77 -17.92
CA GLN A 266 -8.10 -15.41 -19.19
C GLN A 266 -9.06 -16.58 -18.98
N ALA A 267 -8.88 -17.37 -17.92
CA ALA A 267 -9.86 -18.40 -17.54
C ALA A 267 -11.20 -17.78 -17.16
N SER A 268 -11.18 -16.75 -16.30
CA SER A 268 -12.38 -16.03 -15.86
C SER A 268 -13.15 -15.38 -17.02
N VAL A 269 -12.43 -14.74 -17.95
CA VAL A 269 -12.99 -14.14 -19.17
C VAL A 269 -13.64 -15.20 -20.06
N ARG A 270 -12.95 -16.32 -20.32
CA ARG A 270 -13.49 -17.42 -21.13
C ARG A 270 -14.74 -18.06 -20.52
N GLU A 271 -14.74 -18.29 -19.21
CA GLU A 271 -15.89 -18.83 -18.50
C GLU A 271 -17.11 -17.90 -18.55
N ALA A 272 -16.89 -16.59 -18.41
CA ALA A 272 -17.97 -15.61 -18.51
C ALA A 272 -18.51 -15.51 -19.94
N ALA A 273 -17.63 -15.50 -20.93
CA ALA A 273 -17.99 -15.50 -22.34
C ALA A 273 -18.85 -16.72 -22.70
N ALA A 274 -18.50 -17.90 -22.18
CA ALA A 274 -19.29 -19.12 -22.37
C ALA A 274 -20.72 -19.04 -21.80
N ARG A 275 -20.95 -18.15 -20.83
CA ARG A 275 -22.29 -17.86 -20.26
C ARG A 275 -22.98 -16.66 -20.93
N GLY A 276 -22.35 -16.00 -21.90
CA GLY A 276 -22.87 -14.76 -22.49
C GLY A 276 -22.82 -13.57 -21.52
N GLU A 277 -21.89 -13.58 -20.56
CA GLU A 277 -21.75 -12.56 -19.53
C GLU A 277 -20.46 -11.74 -19.73
N VAL A 278 -20.53 -10.44 -19.45
CA VAL A 278 -19.35 -9.57 -19.34
C VAL A 278 -19.13 -9.28 -17.86
N ILE A 279 -17.97 -9.68 -17.35
CA ILE A 279 -17.61 -9.53 -15.93
C ILE A 279 -16.32 -8.73 -15.72
N TRP A 280 -15.69 -8.23 -16.79
CA TRP A 280 -14.46 -7.44 -16.74
C TRP A 280 -14.59 -6.21 -17.63
N GLY A 281 -14.06 -5.09 -17.16
CA GLY A 281 -13.86 -3.85 -17.92
C GLY A 281 -12.41 -3.41 -17.94
N GLN A 282 -12.13 -2.38 -18.72
CA GLN A 282 -10.77 -1.86 -18.94
C GLN A 282 -10.64 -0.41 -18.52
N ILE A 283 -9.51 -0.05 -17.91
CA ILE A 283 -9.10 1.33 -17.65
C ILE A 283 -7.78 1.58 -18.35
N LEU A 284 -7.79 2.50 -19.31
CA LEU A 284 -6.62 2.94 -20.07
C LEU A 284 -6.08 4.24 -19.47
N ASP A 285 -4.76 4.36 -19.48
CA ASP A 285 -4.08 5.63 -19.21
C ASP A 285 -2.76 5.67 -19.97
N ASN A 286 -2.31 6.87 -20.30
CA ASN A 286 -1.01 7.03 -20.91
C ASN A 286 0.09 6.76 -19.88
N VAL A 287 1.16 6.13 -20.35
CA VAL A 287 2.38 5.99 -19.58
C VAL A 287 3.51 6.70 -20.28
N GLN A 288 4.20 7.55 -19.53
CA GLN A 288 5.30 8.36 -20.04
C GLN A 288 6.51 8.19 -19.14
N GLU A 289 7.64 7.82 -19.74
CA GLU A 289 8.93 7.76 -19.06
C GLU A 289 9.91 8.69 -19.78
N TYR A 290 10.37 9.71 -19.05
CA TYR A 290 11.48 10.52 -19.52
C TYR A 290 12.78 9.74 -19.32
N SER A 291 13.45 9.40 -20.41
CA SER A 291 14.73 8.69 -20.43
C SER A 291 15.84 9.71 -20.66
N PRO A 292 16.43 10.28 -19.59
CA PRO A 292 17.52 11.24 -19.74
C PRO A 292 18.77 10.54 -20.25
N VAL A 293 19.52 11.23 -21.10
CA VAL A 293 20.86 10.85 -21.49
C VAL A 293 21.82 11.36 -20.43
N TYR A 294 22.48 10.44 -19.72
CA TYR A 294 23.45 10.77 -18.67
C TYR A 294 24.83 11.17 -19.21
N GLU A 295 25.15 10.76 -20.44
CA GLU A 295 26.41 11.07 -21.11
C GLU A 295 26.14 11.77 -22.43
N HIS A 296 26.45 13.08 -22.48
CA HIS A 296 26.33 13.88 -23.68
C HIS A 296 27.19 13.30 -24.82
N GLY A 297 26.60 13.16 -26.00
CA GLY A 297 27.27 12.68 -27.20
C GLY A 297 26.43 13.00 -28.43
N LEU A 298 27.06 13.06 -29.60
CA LEU A 298 26.36 13.27 -30.88
C LEU A 298 25.28 12.20 -31.08
N GLY A 299 24.03 12.63 -31.35
CA GLY A 299 22.88 11.75 -31.52
C GLY A 299 22.26 11.19 -30.24
N ARG A 300 22.75 11.58 -29.05
CA ARG A 300 22.15 11.21 -27.77
C ARG A 300 21.30 12.36 -27.25
N GLU A 301 20.00 12.26 -27.45
CA GLU A 301 19.01 13.22 -26.94
C GLU A 301 18.14 12.56 -25.87
N ASN A 302 17.62 13.37 -24.95
CA ASN A 302 16.64 12.89 -23.99
C ASN A 302 15.39 12.44 -24.74
N GLN A 303 14.91 11.23 -24.44
CA GLN A 303 13.74 10.67 -25.12
C GLN A 303 12.57 10.57 -24.15
N LEU A 304 11.41 11.09 -24.55
CA LEU A 304 10.15 10.79 -23.88
C LEU A 304 9.61 9.49 -24.49
N LYS A 305 9.69 8.40 -23.73
CA LYS A 305 9.05 7.14 -24.09
C LYS A 305 7.58 7.27 -23.73
N VAL A 306 6.71 7.07 -24.71
CA VAL A 306 5.25 7.11 -24.56
C VAL A 306 4.73 5.71 -24.84
N GLY A 307 3.74 5.29 -24.07
CA GLY A 307 2.99 4.07 -24.28
C GLY A 307 1.64 4.17 -23.61
N THR A 308 0.93 3.05 -23.58
CA THR A 308 -0.38 2.93 -22.93
C THR A 308 -0.34 1.80 -21.91
N ALA A 309 -0.94 2.04 -20.75
CA ALA A 309 -1.20 1.03 -19.74
C ALA A 309 -2.69 0.72 -19.68
N CYS A 310 -3.01 -0.53 -19.37
CA CYS A 310 -4.39 -0.95 -19.09
C CYS A 310 -4.47 -1.70 -17.78
N THR A 311 -5.54 -1.46 -17.02
CA THR A 311 -5.93 -2.27 -15.86
C THR A 311 -7.31 -2.87 -16.13
N ALA A 312 -7.40 -4.19 -16.10
CA ALA A 312 -8.67 -4.89 -16.10
C ALA A 312 -9.28 -4.85 -14.70
N PHE A 313 -10.57 -4.54 -14.59
CA PHE A 313 -11.30 -4.52 -13.33
C PHE A 313 -12.55 -5.37 -13.42
N ARG A 314 -12.81 -6.16 -12.39
CA ARG A 314 -13.98 -7.04 -12.37
C ARG A 314 -15.24 -6.25 -12.03
N TYR A 315 -16.31 -6.50 -12.76
CA TYR A 315 -17.64 -6.03 -12.40
C TYR A 315 -18.24 -6.88 -11.29
N ASP A 316 -18.89 -6.20 -10.36
CA ASP A 316 -19.71 -6.84 -9.33
C ASP A 316 -21.19 -6.58 -9.64
N ASP A 317 -22.07 -7.49 -9.21
CA ASP A 317 -23.52 -7.31 -9.18
C ASP A 317 -24.18 -6.96 -10.55
N CYS A 318 -23.60 -7.43 -11.65
CA CYS A 318 -24.19 -7.27 -12.98
C CYS A 318 -25.37 -8.21 -13.18
N LYS A 319 -26.53 -7.67 -13.58
CA LYS A 319 -27.69 -8.50 -13.95
C LYS A 319 -27.38 -9.32 -15.21
N PRO A 320 -27.86 -10.58 -15.31
CA PRO A 320 -27.73 -11.35 -16.54
C PRO A 320 -28.28 -10.58 -17.75
N GLY A 321 -27.52 -10.56 -18.85
CA GLY A 321 -27.90 -9.84 -20.07
C GLY A 321 -27.76 -8.31 -20.03
N ALA A 322 -27.28 -7.71 -18.93
CA ALA A 322 -27.09 -6.25 -18.85
C ALA A 322 -26.07 -5.69 -19.86
N TRP A 323 -25.17 -6.55 -20.36
CA TRP A 323 -24.06 -6.19 -21.24
C TRP A 323 -24.21 -6.76 -22.67
N ARG A 324 -25.45 -6.86 -23.17
CA ARG A 324 -25.72 -7.33 -24.55
C ARG A 324 -25.54 -6.21 -25.58
N ALA A 325 -24.68 -6.43 -26.57
CA ALA A 325 -24.38 -5.43 -27.60
C ALA A 325 -25.59 -5.18 -28.50
N THR A 326 -26.33 -6.23 -28.85
CA THR A 326 -27.55 -6.13 -29.68
C THR A 326 -28.63 -5.27 -29.03
N ASP A 327 -28.91 -5.43 -27.73
CA ASP A 327 -29.88 -4.59 -27.00
C ASP A 327 -29.44 -3.11 -27.00
N HIS A 328 -28.16 -2.86 -26.70
CA HIS A 328 -27.62 -1.50 -26.74
C HIS A 328 -27.72 -0.88 -28.14
N ILE A 329 -27.32 -1.61 -29.18
CA ILE A 329 -27.38 -1.14 -30.56
C ILE A 329 -28.83 -0.88 -30.99
N ALA A 330 -29.76 -1.77 -30.63
CA ALA A 330 -31.18 -1.58 -30.93
C ALA A 330 -31.73 -0.28 -30.31
N ARG A 331 -31.38 0.01 -29.04
CA ARG A 331 -31.75 1.27 -28.38
C ARG A 331 -31.09 2.50 -29.02
N VAL A 332 -29.83 2.39 -29.43
CA VAL A 332 -29.13 3.47 -30.15
C VAL A 332 -29.79 3.75 -31.50
N ILE A 333 -30.20 2.71 -32.23
CA ILE A 333 -30.91 2.82 -33.51
C ILE A 333 -32.31 3.42 -33.31
N GLY A 334 -32.98 3.10 -32.20
CA GLY A 334 -34.27 3.70 -31.84
C GLY A 334 -34.23 5.23 -31.79
N TRP A 335 -33.03 5.82 -31.62
CA TRP A 335 -32.78 7.25 -31.73
C TRP A 335 -33.66 8.08 -30.78
N ASP A 336 -34.06 7.52 -29.64
CA ASP A 336 -34.86 8.21 -28.61
C ASP A 336 -34.19 9.51 -28.12
N ARG A 337 -32.86 9.62 -28.31
CA ARG A 337 -32.08 10.81 -27.98
C ARG A 337 -32.39 12.04 -28.83
N ASP A 338 -32.99 11.93 -30.03
CA ASP A 338 -33.44 13.13 -30.78
C ASP A 338 -34.42 13.96 -29.97
N GLN A 339 -35.27 13.24 -29.24
CA GLN A 339 -36.38 13.83 -28.51
C GLN A 339 -35.93 14.36 -27.14
N MET A 340 -34.65 14.19 -26.79
CA MET A 340 -34.09 14.76 -25.57
C MET A 340 -33.87 16.26 -25.75
N THR A 341 -34.68 17.06 -25.07
CA THR A 341 -34.46 18.50 -24.92
C THR A 341 -33.63 18.79 -23.66
N VAL A 342 -33.10 20.02 -23.55
CA VAL A 342 -32.41 20.48 -22.33
C VAL A 342 -33.33 20.36 -21.11
N GLU A 343 -34.61 20.70 -21.26
CA GLU A 343 -35.62 20.58 -20.20
C GLU A 343 -35.84 19.13 -19.80
N SER A 344 -35.86 18.19 -20.77
CA SER A 344 -35.99 16.76 -20.46
C SER A 344 -34.80 16.23 -19.67
N ILE A 345 -33.58 16.66 -20.01
CA ILE A 345 -32.35 16.31 -19.27
C ILE A 345 -32.41 16.92 -17.87
N ASN A 346 -32.76 18.21 -17.79
CA ASN A 346 -32.86 18.92 -16.52
C ASN A 346 -33.91 18.27 -15.60
N THR A 347 -35.04 17.85 -16.14
CA THR A 347 -36.12 17.18 -15.40
C THR A 347 -35.74 15.75 -15.00
N SER A 348 -34.84 15.10 -15.75
CA SER A 348 -34.34 13.77 -15.41
C SER A 348 -33.35 13.76 -14.25
N ILE A 349 -32.80 14.91 -13.88
CA ILE A 349 -31.94 15.06 -12.71
C ILE A 349 -32.81 15.01 -11.46
N ASP A 350 -32.46 14.14 -10.52
CA ASP A 350 -33.12 14.09 -9.22
C ASP A 350 -32.60 15.25 -8.34
N TRP A 351 -33.15 16.44 -8.58
CA TRP A 351 -32.82 17.66 -7.85
C TRP A 351 -33.09 17.51 -6.36
N GLY A 352 -34.20 16.88 -5.98
CA GLY A 352 -34.53 16.63 -4.58
C GLY A 352 -33.46 15.77 -3.89
N HIS A 353 -32.87 14.80 -4.59
CA HIS A 353 -31.75 14.04 -4.06
C HIS A 353 -30.48 14.90 -3.88
N ILE A 354 -30.13 15.72 -4.88
CA ILE A 354 -28.97 16.64 -4.81
C ILE A 354 -29.14 17.62 -3.65
N GLU A 355 -30.33 18.17 -3.50
CA GLU A 355 -30.77 19.06 -2.42
C GLU A 355 -30.59 18.40 -1.05
N ASN A 356 -31.14 17.20 -0.86
CA ASN A 356 -31.00 16.45 0.39
C ASN A 356 -29.54 16.09 0.72
N VAL A 357 -28.72 15.74 -0.29
CA VAL A 357 -27.29 15.49 -0.10
C VAL A 357 -26.57 16.78 0.31
N THR A 358 -26.92 17.91 -0.30
CA THR A 358 -26.34 19.22 0.00
C THR A 358 -26.65 19.63 1.44
N ASP A 359 -27.90 19.53 1.87
CA ASP A 359 -28.31 19.86 3.24
C ASP A 359 -27.53 19.04 4.27
N LEU A 360 -27.39 17.73 4.01
CA LEU A 360 -26.63 16.84 4.87
C LEU A 360 -25.13 17.17 4.90
N GLN A 361 -24.54 17.62 3.79
CA GLN A 361 -23.15 18.10 3.76
C GLN A 361 -23.00 19.41 4.55
N LEU A 362 -23.94 20.35 4.43
CA LEU A 362 -23.93 21.61 5.19
C LEU A 362 -24.03 21.34 6.70
N ALA A 363 -24.92 20.43 7.12
CA ALA A 363 -25.02 19.99 8.51
C ALA A 363 -23.75 19.27 8.99
N ARG A 364 -23.14 18.44 8.15
CA ARG A 364 -21.89 17.74 8.47
C ARG A 364 -20.75 18.71 8.78
N VAL A 365 -20.59 19.78 8.00
CA VAL A 365 -19.54 20.79 8.25
C VAL A 365 -19.68 21.39 9.65
N LEU A 366 -20.91 21.76 10.03
CA LEU A 366 -21.17 22.31 11.37
C LEU A 366 -20.86 21.28 12.48
N VAL A 367 -21.34 20.05 12.32
CA VAL A 367 -21.17 18.97 13.31
C VAL A 367 -19.70 18.56 13.49
N GLU A 368 -18.92 18.54 12.41
CA GLU A 368 -17.49 18.24 12.49
C GLU A 368 -16.67 19.40 13.08
N PHE A 369 -17.15 20.65 12.94
CA PHE A 369 -16.49 21.83 13.50
C PHE A 369 -16.80 22.05 15.00
N CYS A 370 -18.05 21.82 15.42
CA CYS A 370 -18.52 22.09 16.78
C CYS A 370 -18.49 20.82 17.67
N PRO A 371 -17.62 20.74 18.70
CA PRO A 371 -17.50 19.54 19.54
C PRO A 371 -18.80 19.09 20.22
N HIS A 372 -19.64 20.05 20.65
CA HIS A 372 -20.91 19.78 21.33
C HIS A 372 -21.93 19.05 20.43
N LEU A 373 -21.80 19.17 19.11
CA LEU A 373 -22.66 18.50 18.13
C LEU A 373 -22.10 17.14 17.67
N TYR A 374 -20.88 16.76 18.08
CA TYR A 374 -20.20 15.57 17.57
C TYR A 374 -20.99 14.26 17.79
N HIS A 375 -21.88 14.24 18.77
CA HIS A 375 -22.80 13.14 19.03
C HIS A 375 -23.76 12.84 17.86
N LEU A 376 -23.98 13.80 16.94
CA LEU A 376 -24.78 13.63 15.72
C LEU A 376 -23.99 13.01 14.55
N SER A 377 -22.65 12.95 14.64
CA SER A 377 -21.79 12.41 13.58
C SER A 377 -22.12 10.96 13.16
N PRO A 378 -22.44 10.03 14.10
CA PRO A 378 -22.89 8.68 13.74
C PRO A 378 -24.21 8.67 12.96
N GLU A 379 -25.15 9.58 13.27
CA GLU A 379 -26.42 9.67 12.58
C GLU A 379 -26.24 10.23 11.16
N ILE A 380 -25.48 11.31 10.99
CA ILE A 380 -25.10 11.84 9.66
C ILE A 380 -24.43 10.75 8.82
N SER A 381 -23.47 10.04 9.41
CA SER A 381 -22.78 8.92 8.77
C SER A 381 -23.74 7.79 8.36
N THR A 382 -24.80 7.58 9.13
CA THR A 382 -25.85 6.60 8.82
C THR A 382 -26.70 7.07 7.66
N ARG A 383 -27.15 8.34 7.66
CA ARG A 383 -27.92 8.95 6.56
C ARG A 383 -27.18 8.84 5.23
N PHE A 384 -25.87 9.16 5.16
CA PHE A 384 -25.06 8.98 3.94
C PHE A 384 -24.95 7.52 3.46
N ARG A 385 -25.21 6.54 4.32
CA ARG A 385 -25.08 5.10 4.03
C ARG A 385 -26.41 4.40 3.77
N THR A 386 -27.54 5.06 4.01
CA THR A 386 -28.89 4.51 3.87
C THR A 386 -29.73 5.26 2.83
N ALA A 387 -30.74 4.60 2.27
CA ALA A 387 -31.74 5.29 1.45
C ALA A 387 -32.46 6.37 2.29
N PRO A 388 -32.90 7.49 1.68
CA PRO A 388 -32.87 7.79 0.24
C PRO A 388 -31.56 8.45 -0.25
N ILE A 389 -30.65 8.82 0.66
CA ILE A 389 -29.39 9.50 0.32
C ILE A 389 -28.40 8.55 -0.37
N ALA A 390 -28.21 7.35 0.15
CA ALA A 390 -27.32 6.38 -0.47
C ALA A 390 -27.96 5.79 -1.74
N LYS A 391 -27.60 6.31 -2.91
CA LYS A 391 -27.95 5.75 -4.22
C LYS A 391 -26.77 4.98 -4.82
N HIS A 392 -27.06 3.82 -5.41
CA HIS A 392 -26.07 2.98 -6.11
C HIS A 392 -24.76 2.76 -5.32
N ARG A 393 -24.86 2.66 -3.99
CA ARG A 393 -23.70 2.54 -3.11
C ARG A 393 -22.86 1.33 -3.51
N LEU A 394 -21.59 1.57 -3.81
CA LEU A 394 -20.64 0.50 -4.05
C LEU A 394 -20.50 -0.36 -2.79
N ARG A 395 -20.57 -1.69 -2.98
CA ARG A 395 -20.29 -2.63 -1.89
C ARG A 395 -18.89 -2.40 -1.34
N LEU A 396 -18.76 -2.41 -0.01
CA LEU A 396 -17.48 -2.41 0.68
C LEU A 396 -16.83 -3.79 0.49
N CYS A 397 -16.17 -3.98 -0.64
CA CYS A 397 -15.38 -5.16 -0.94
C CYS A 397 -14.04 -4.74 -1.54
N ARG A 398 -13.05 -5.62 -1.41
CA ARG A 398 -11.81 -5.47 -2.16
C ARG A 398 -12.13 -5.74 -3.62
N LYS A 399 -11.97 -4.72 -4.46
CA LYS A 399 -12.12 -4.86 -5.90
C LYS A 399 -11.01 -5.74 -6.46
N ILE A 400 -11.36 -6.59 -7.41
CA ILE A 400 -10.41 -7.42 -8.14
C ILE A 400 -9.91 -6.62 -9.33
N LEU A 401 -8.61 -6.36 -9.33
CA LEU A 401 -7.91 -5.58 -10.34
C LEU A 401 -6.77 -6.44 -10.88
N GLN A 402 -6.58 -6.41 -12.19
CA GLN A 402 -5.47 -7.07 -12.86
C GLN A 402 -4.77 -6.07 -13.77
N GLY A 403 -3.49 -5.79 -13.49
CA GLY A 403 -2.67 -4.99 -14.39
C GLY A 403 -2.36 -5.78 -15.66
N LEU A 404 -2.56 -5.16 -16.82
CA LEU A 404 -2.13 -5.69 -18.11
C LEU A 404 -0.73 -5.15 -18.44
N GLY A 405 0.02 -5.90 -19.25
CA GLY A 405 1.32 -5.47 -19.75
C GLY A 405 1.18 -4.23 -20.63
N THR A 406 1.98 -3.21 -20.36
CA THR A 406 2.02 -1.97 -21.15
C THR A 406 2.50 -2.22 -22.58
N ASN A 407 1.98 -1.47 -23.54
CA ASN A 407 2.48 -1.45 -24.92
C ASN A 407 3.03 -0.07 -25.29
N GLY A 408 3.81 -0.02 -26.36
CA GLY A 408 4.43 1.21 -26.88
C GLY A 408 3.50 2.03 -27.79
N GLU A 409 2.22 1.70 -27.83
CA GLU A 409 1.24 2.36 -28.67
C GLU A 409 0.83 3.70 -28.07
N ARG A 410 0.36 4.62 -28.93
CA ARG A 410 -0.13 5.93 -28.52
C ARG A 410 -1.64 5.97 -28.62
N GLU A 411 -2.31 5.80 -27.49
CA GLU A 411 -3.79 5.85 -27.38
C GLU A 411 -4.45 7.11 -27.96
N VAL A 412 -3.73 8.22 -28.11
CA VAL A 412 -4.29 9.47 -28.68
C VAL A 412 -4.36 9.44 -30.20
N GLU A 413 -3.63 8.52 -30.83
CA GLU A 413 -3.61 8.28 -32.28
C GLU A 413 -4.63 7.16 -32.60
N ASN A 414 -5.33 7.26 -33.73
CA ASN A 414 -6.36 6.29 -34.08
C ASN A 414 -5.79 4.87 -34.22
N GLU A 415 -4.71 4.73 -34.99
CA GLU A 415 -4.04 3.45 -35.18
C GLU A 415 -3.45 2.94 -33.86
N GLY A 416 -2.81 3.82 -33.08
CA GLY A 416 -2.28 3.49 -31.76
C GLY A 416 -3.34 2.97 -30.80
N MET A 417 -4.51 3.62 -30.69
CA MET A 417 -5.61 3.11 -29.84
C MET A 417 -6.18 1.77 -30.34
N LYS A 418 -6.29 1.57 -31.66
CA LYS A 418 -6.75 0.30 -32.23
C LYS A 418 -5.78 -0.84 -31.87
N ASN A 419 -4.48 -0.61 -32.04
CA ASN A 419 -3.43 -1.58 -31.74
C ASN A 419 -3.32 -1.83 -30.24
N ALA A 420 -3.37 -0.78 -29.42
CA ALA A 420 -3.31 -0.86 -27.96
C ALA A 420 -4.44 -1.75 -27.44
N ARG A 421 -5.68 -1.50 -27.88
CA ARG A 421 -6.83 -2.34 -27.51
C ARG A 421 -6.65 -3.78 -27.96
N GLY A 422 -6.23 -4.02 -29.21
CA GLY A 422 -6.03 -5.38 -29.72
C GLY A 422 -5.02 -6.17 -28.89
N ASP A 423 -3.94 -5.51 -28.45
CA ASP A 423 -2.96 -6.10 -27.53
C ASP A 423 -3.58 -6.41 -26.15
N PHE A 424 -4.30 -5.47 -25.54
CA PHE A 424 -4.95 -5.70 -24.24
C PHE A 424 -6.03 -6.79 -24.29
N ASP A 425 -6.85 -6.81 -25.33
CA ASP A 425 -7.89 -7.83 -25.54
C ASP A 425 -7.26 -9.22 -25.68
N SER A 426 -6.14 -9.33 -26.42
CA SER A 426 -5.34 -10.55 -26.53
C SER A 426 -4.81 -10.99 -25.16
N GLN A 427 -4.27 -10.06 -24.37
CA GLN A 427 -3.81 -10.35 -23.01
C GLN A 427 -4.96 -10.86 -22.11
N MET A 428 -6.15 -10.25 -22.20
CA MET A 428 -7.34 -10.69 -21.48
C MET A 428 -7.90 -12.04 -21.98
N GLY A 429 -7.46 -12.52 -23.15
CA GLY A 429 -7.97 -13.74 -23.77
C GLY A 429 -9.36 -13.56 -24.38
N ILE A 430 -9.69 -12.34 -24.80
CA ILE A 430 -10.93 -12.03 -25.53
C ILE A 430 -10.81 -12.62 -26.94
N ASP A 431 -11.81 -13.43 -27.30
CA ASP A 431 -11.95 -14.02 -28.64
C ASP A 431 -13.00 -13.19 -29.41
N PRO A 432 -12.61 -12.40 -30.42
CA PRO A 432 -13.52 -11.53 -31.17
C PRO A 432 -14.78 -12.25 -31.67
N THR A 433 -14.63 -13.51 -32.11
CA THR A 433 -15.72 -14.31 -32.67
C THR A 433 -16.79 -14.67 -31.63
N LYS A 434 -16.39 -14.76 -30.37
CA LYS A 434 -17.29 -15.04 -29.24
C LYS A 434 -17.79 -13.78 -28.57
N TRP A 435 -17.22 -12.62 -28.92
CA TRP A 435 -17.50 -11.33 -28.29
C TRP A 435 -18.45 -10.44 -29.09
N GLU A 436 -19.05 -10.95 -30.18
CA GLU A 436 -19.91 -10.16 -31.08
C GLU A 436 -21.17 -9.58 -30.41
N ASP A 437 -21.81 -10.29 -29.47
CA ASP A 437 -22.99 -9.78 -28.72
C ASP A 437 -22.63 -9.24 -27.32
N MET A 438 -21.35 -9.01 -27.02
CA MET A 438 -20.89 -8.56 -25.70
C MET A 438 -20.44 -7.11 -25.73
N LEU A 439 -20.98 -6.28 -24.84
CA LEU A 439 -20.55 -4.90 -24.64
C LEU A 439 -19.24 -4.85 -23.85
N ASP A 440 -18.32 -4.03 -24.32
CA ASP A 440 -17.03 -3.79 -23.68
C ASP A 440 -17.02 -2.37 -23.11
N TRP A 441 -16.70 -2.21 -21.83
CA TRP A 441 -16.64 -0.88 -21.21
C TRP A 441 -15.20 -0.49 -20.88
N ILE A 442 -14.73 0.47 -21.67
CA ILE A 442 -13.37 0.99 -21.67
C ILE A 442 -13.38 2.41 -21.12
N ARG A 443 -12.64 2.62 -20.05
CA ARG A 443 -12.49 3.91 -19.40
C ARG A 443 -11.09 4.47 -19.63
N GLY A 444 -10.92 5.77 -19.43
CA GLY A 444 -9.62 6.41 -19.46
C GLY A 444 -9.73 7.91 -19.35
N ASP A 445 -8.69 8.62 -19.75
CA ASP A 445 -8.72 10.08 -19.80
C ASP A 445 -9.64 10.62 -20.92
N GLY A 446 -9.81 11.95 -20.95
CA GLY A 446 -10.66 12.58 -21.96
C GLY A 446 -10.15 12.39 -23.39
N ALA A 447 -8.83 12.27 -23.58
CA ALA A 447 -8.22 12.09 -24.90
C ALA A 447 -8.41 10.65 -25.42
N SER A 448 -8.26 9.66 -24.54
CA SER A 448 -8.57 8.25 -24.77
C SER A 448 -10.04 8.06 -25.12
N HIS A 449 -10.95 8.68 -24.35
CA HIS A 449 -12.39 8.67 -24.65
C HIS A 449 -12.68 9.26 -26.03
N ALA A 450 -12.17 10.45 -26.32
CA ALA A 450 -12.37 11.10 -27.61
C ALA A 450 -11.83 10.27 -28.78
N THR A 451 -10.68 9.61 -28.59
CA THR A 451 -10.06 8.77 -29.62
C THR A 451 -10.87 7.50 -29.87
N LEU A 452 -11.37 6.83 -28.82
CA LEU A 452 -12.28 5.70 -28.98
C LEU A 452 -13.56 6.08 -29.73
N MET A 453 -14.16 7.22 -29.40
CA MET A 453 -15.36 7.71 -30.10
C MET A 453 -15.09 8.04 -31.57
N ARG A 454 -13.91 8.58 -31.87
CA ARG A 454 -13.46 8.82 -33.25
C ARG A 454 -13.22 7.51 -34.00
N LEU A 455 -12.60 6.52 -33.37
CA LEU A 455 -12.40 5.19 -33.94
C LEU A 455 -13.72 4.50 -34.29
N LYS A 456 -14.72 4.55 -33.40
CA LYS A 456 -16.07 4.02 -33.69
C LYS A 456 -16.68 4.61 -34.96
N ARG A 457 -16.43 5.90 -35.24
CA ARG A 457 -16.93 6.56 -36.46
C ARG A 457 -16.17 6.12 -37.71
N ILE A 458 -14.85 5.94 -37.59
CA ILE A 458 -13.99 5.52 -38.72
C ILE A 458 -14.25 4.06 -39.09
N LEU A 459 -14.36 3.19 -38.09
CA LEU A 459 -14.52 1.74 -38.28
C LEU A 459 -15.99 1.33 -38.47
N ILE A 460 -16.93 2.27 -38.54
CA ILE A 460 -18.35 1.96 -38.67
C ILE A 460 -18.68 1.17 -39.94
N THR A 461 -17.82 1.23 -40.97
CA THR A 461 -18.00 0.48 -42.22
C THR A 461 -17.62 -1.00 -42.11
N GLU A 462 -16.92 -1.39 -41.05
CA GLU A 462 -16.60 -2.80 -40.80
C GLU A 462 -17.89 -3.61 -40.55
N PRO A 463 -18.00 -4.83 -41.11
CA PRO A 463 -19.23 -5.61 -41.03
C PRO A 463 -19.51 -6.15 -39.62
N GLY A 464 -18.46 -6.56 -38.90
CA GLY A 464 -18.57 -7.16 -37.57
C GLY A 464 -18.75 -6.13 -36.45
N ILE A 465 -19.50 -6.50 -35.41
CA ILE A 465 -19.79 -5.62 -34.26
C ILE A 465 -18.51 -5.28 -33.48
N TYR A 466 -17.62 -6.26 -33.33
CA TYR A 466 -16.37 -6.11 -32.58
C TYR A 466 -15.36 -5.25 -33.37
N GLU A 467 -15.15 -5.54 -34.66
CA GLU A 467 -14.22 -4.85 -35.55
C GLU A 467 -14.62 -3.39 -35.79
N SER A 468 -15.92 -3.11 -35.82
CA SER A 468 -16.47 -1.76 -35.93
C SER A 468 -16.50 -0.99 -34.61
N PHE A 469 -16.10 -1.63 -33.50
CA PHE A 469 -16.14 -1.08 -32.13
C PHE A 469 -17.55 -0.66 -31.69
N ARG A 470 -18.61 -1.15 -32.36
CA ARG A 470 -20.00 -0.79 -32.02
C ARG A 470 -20.37 -1.27 -30.63
N ASN A 471 -19.78 -2.38 -30.18
CA ASN A 471 -19.94 -2.91 -28.83
C ASN A 471 -19.14 -2.17 -27.73
N VAL A 472 -18.33 -1.15 -28.06
CA VAL A 472 -17.55 -0.42 -27.06
C VAL A 472 -18.37 0.71 -26.47
N ILE A 473 -18.49 0.73 -25.14
CA ILE A 473 -18.91 1.88 -24.35
C ILE A 473 -17.65 2.52 -23.79
N SER A 474 -17.50 3.83 -24.00
CA SER A 474 -16.39 4.58 -23.42
C SER A 474 -16.89 5.66 -22.48
N THR A 475 -16.24 5.78 -21.32
CA THR A 475 -16.52 6.85 -20.35
C THR A 475 -15.20 7.43 -19.81
N PRO A 476 -15.09 8.76 -19.66
CA PRO A 476 -13.98 9.35 -18.92
C PRO A 476 -13.93 8.80 -17.48
N GLU A 477 -12.73 8.58 -16.95
CA GLU A 477 -12.56 8.22 -15.54
C GLU A 477 -12.94 9.40 -14.63
N THR A 478 -13.70 9.08 -13.59
CA THR A 478 -14.23 10.07 -12.63
C THR A 478 -13.14 10.96 -12.01
N TRP A 479 -11.94 10.43 -11.80
CA TRP A 479 -10.83 11.18 -11.24
C TRP A 479 -10.31 12.25 -12.21
N HIS A 480 -10.29 11.99 -13.52
CA HIS A 480 -9.93 12.98 -14.53
C HIS A 480 -11.00 14.05 -14.67
N THR A 481 -12.27 13.68 -14.56
CA THR A 481 -13.38 14.63 -14.52
C THR A 481 -13.23 15.56 -13.31
N LYS A 482 -13.03 15.00 -12.11
CA LYS A 482 -12.79 15.77 -10.88
C LYS A 482 -11.58 16.70 -11.00
N ALA A 483 -10.48 16.25 -11.59
CA ALA A 483 -9.31 17.10 -11.82
C ALA A 483 -9.59 18.24 -12.81
N THR A 484 -10.34 17.96 -13.88
CA THR A 484 -10.79 18.97 -14.85
C THR A 484 -11.72 19.99 -14.21
N ASP A 485 -12.64 19.55 -13.36
CA ASP A 485 -13.57 20.42 -12.64
C ASP A 485 -12.83 21.31 -11.65
N LEU A 486 -11.87 20.75 -10.91
CA LEU A 486 -10.99 21.51 -10.01
C LEU A 486 -10.20 22.59 -10.77
N ASN A 487 -9.59 22.24 -11.91
CA ASN A 487 -8.87 23.19 -12.75
C ASN A 487 -9.79 24.28 -13.31
N SER A 488 -10.99 23.91 -13.73
CA SER A 488 -12.00 24.85 -14.23
C SER A 488 -12.45 25.80 -13.14
N CYS A 489 -12.75 25.28 -11.95
CA CYS A 489 -13.07 26.09 -10.78
C CYS A 489 -11.92 27.05 -10.43
N ALA A 490 -10.68 26.56 -10.49
CA ALA A 490 -9.52 27.38 -10.16
C ALA A 490 -9.32 28.51 -11.17
N ALA A 491 -9.38 28.19 -12.47
CA ALA A 491 -9.23 29.15 -13.56
C ALA A 491 -10.30 30.25 -13.51
N ASN A 492 -11.53 29.91 -13.18
CA ASN A 492 -12.66 30.83 -13.21
C ASN A 492 -12.84 31.64 -11.92
N HIS A 493 -12.51 31.08 -10.74
CA HIS A 493 -12.90 31.68 -9.46
C HIS A 493 -11.76 32.11 -8.54
N TYR A 494 -10.49 31.78 -8.83
CA TYR A 494 -9.38 32.35 -8.04
C TYR A 494 -9.24 33.86 -8.23
N GLY A 495 -9.42 34.36 -9.45
CA GLY A 495 -9.14 35.75 -9.76
C GLY A 495 -7.66 36.15 -9.56
N PRO A 496 -7.34 37.45 -9.54
CA PRO A 496 -5.98 37.96 -9.40
C PRO A 496 -5.32 37.63 -8.04
N ALA A 497 -3.99 37.59 -7.98
CA ALA A 497 -3.24 37.31 -6.74
C ALA A 497 -3.54 38.32 -5.62
N ALA A 498 -3.64 39.61 -5.97
CA ALA A 498 -3.97 40.70 -5.06
C ALA A 498 -5.45 41.10 -5.13
N SER A 499 -6.34 40.13 -5.38
CA SER A 499 -7.77 40.39 -5.44
C SER A 499 -8.27 40.99 -4.12
N LYS A 500 -8.97 42.12 -4.22
CA LYS A 500 -9.71 42.74 -3.10
C LYS A 500 -11.14 42.19 -3.01
N ASP A 501 -11.59 41.46 -4.01
CA ASP A 501 -12.92 40.88 -4.06
C ASP A 501 -13.05 39.75 -3.02
N PRO A 502 -13.93 39.90 -2.01
CA PRO A 502 -14.12 38.87 -0.99
C PRO A 502 -14.70 37.58 -1.54
N SER A 503 -15.31 37.56 -2.73
CA SER A 503 -15.82 36.34 -3.38
C SER A 503 -14.73 35.52 -4.07
N SER A 504 -13.55 36.12 -4.32
CA SER A 504 -12.46 35.43 -5.01
C SER A 504 -11.78 34.38 -4.13
N LEU A 505 -11.45 33.20 -4.71
CA LEU A 505 -10.71 32.17 -3.98
C LEU A 505 -9.29 32.60 -3.64
N SER A 506 -8.69 33.53 -4.39
CA SER A 506 -7.37 34.11 -4.07
C SER A 506 -7.41 34.90 -2.76
N ARG A 507 -8.44 35.75 -2.56
CA ARG A 507 -8.62 36.49 -1.30
C ARG A 507 -8.85 35.55 -0.13
N SER A 508 -9.70 34.54 -0.32
CA SER A 508 -10.00 33.54 0.71
C SER A 508 -8.77 32.68 1.05
N SER A 509 -7.99 32.26 0.04
CA SER A 509 -6.75 31.52 0.24
C SER A 509 -5.72 32.34 1.02
N ASN A 510 -5.55 33.62 0.69
CA ASN A 510 -4.65 34.51 1.44
C ASN A 510 -5.09 34.68 2.90
N ALA A 511 -6.40 34.80 3.15
CA ALA A 511 -6.94 34.89 4.52
C ALA A 511 -6.71 33.59 5.32
N ALA A 512 -6.79 32.43 4.66
CA ALA A 512 -6.53 31.11 5.24
C ALA A 512 -5.03 30.73 5.26
N ASN A 513 -4.12 31.63 4.87
CA ASN A 513 -2.69 31.36 4.72
C ASN A 513 -2.37 30.16 3.80
N MET A 514 -3.18 29.97 2.75
CA MET A 514 -3.05 28.94 1.74
C MET A 514 -2.41 29.52 0.47
N LYS A 515 -1.44 28.79 -0.10
CA LYS A 515 -0.74 29.23 -1.31
C LYS A 515 -1.66 29.16 -2.53
N ARG A 516 -1.79 30.27 -3.24
CA ARG A 516 -2.43 30.32 -4.57
C ARG A 516 -1.67 29.41 -5.56
N PRO A 517 -2.35 28.57 -6.36
CA PRO A 517 -1.71 27.79 -7.41
C PRO A 517 -0.93 28.68 -8.37
N THR A 518 0.26 28.24 -8.80
CA THR A 518 1.11 29.00 -9.72
C THR A 518 0.53 29.05 -11.13
N ASP A 519 -0.12 27.96 -11.56
CA ASP A 519 -0.86 27.86 -12.82
C ASP A 519 -2.31 27.48 -12.51
N LEU A 520 -3.25 28.37 -12.81
CA LEU A 520 -4.68 28.14 -12.57
C LEU A 520 -5.32 27.18 -13.60
N LYS A 521 -4.67 26.94 -14.75
CA LYS A 521 -5.15 26.00 -15.76
C LYS A 521 -4.70 24.57 -15.50
N LYS A 522 -3.59 24.41 -14.75
CA LYS A 522 -2.99 23.13 -14.40
C LYS A 522 -2.59 23.15 -12.93
N CYS A 523 -3.60 23.14 -12.07
CA CYS A 523 -3.39 23.20 -10.64
C CYS A 523 -2.86 21.87 -10.10
N ASP A 524 -1.98 21.93 -9.10
CA ASP A 524 -1.66 20.76 -8.30
C ASP A 524 -2.92 20.30 -7.57
N PHE A 525 -3.37 19.06 -7.84
CA PHE A 525 -4.68 18.58 -7.40
C PHE A 525 -4.87 18.66 -5.88
N TYR A 526 -3.99 18.02 -5.10
CA TYR A 526 -4.18 17.91 -3.65
C TYR A 526 -4.10 19.24 -2.90
N PRO A 527 -3.09 20.10 -3.11
CA PRO A 527 -3.05 21.41 -2.46
C PRO A 527 -4.26 22.27 -2.80
N THR A 528 -4.68 22.26 -4.07
CA THR A 528 -5.78 23.10 -4.57
C THR A 528 -7.13 22.59 -4.05
N SER A 529 -7.38 21.27 -4.12
CA SER A 529 -8.59 20.65 -3.55
C SER A 529 -8.70 20.90 -2.05
N ARG A 530 -7.59 20.78 -1.30
CA ARG A 530 -7.57 21.11 0.14
C ARG A 530 -7.89 22.58 0.40
N SER A 531 -7.31 23.49 -0.38
CA SER A 531 -7.58 24.94 -0.26
C SER A 531 -9.05 25.25 -0.52
N MET A 532 -9.62 24.71 -1.59
CA MET A 532 -11.03 24.94 -1.93
C MET A 532 -11.98 24.33 -0.90
N THR A 533 -11.69 23.14 -0.40
CA THR A 533 -12.50 22.48 0.64
C THR A 533 -12.52 23.31 1.92
N MET A 534 -11.35 23.76 2.40
CA MET A 534 -11.25 24.62 3.58
C MET A 534 -12.01 25.95 3.40
N ILE A 535 -11.89 26.57 2.23
CA ILE A 535 -12.61 27.82 1.92
C ILE A 535 -14.12 27.56 1.92
N TRP A 536 -14.58 26.47 1.30
CA TRP A 536 -15.99 26.09 1.28
C TRP A 536 -16.52 25.85 2.70
N GLU A 537 -15.83 25.05 3.53
CA GLU A 537 -16.19 24.78 4.92
C GLU A 537 -16.29 26.09 5.74
N ALA A 538 -15.30 26.98 5.63
CA ALA A 538 -15.32 28.26 6.33
C ALA A 538 -16.51 29.15 5.92
N ARG A 539 -16.89 29.14 4.65
CA ARG A 539 -18.07 29.90 4.16
C ARG A 539 -19.38 29.29 4.60
N VAL A 540 -19.47 27.96 4.66
CA VAL A 540 -20.63 27.25 5.21
C VAL A 540 -20.82 27.62 6.68
N LEU A 541 -19.75 27.66 7.48
CA LEU A 541 -19.83 28.07 8.89
C LEU A 541 -20.28 29.53 9.07
N ASP A 542 -19.87 30.45 8.19
CA ASP A 542 -20.38 31.82 8.21
C ASP A 542 -21.87 31.89 7.83
N CYS A 543 -22.33 31.06 6.89
CA CYS A 543 -23.76 30.95 6.59
C CYS A 543 -24.57 30.42 7.78
N TRP A 544 -24.01 29.44 8.52
CA TRP A 544 -24.60 28.96 9.76
C TRP A 544 -24.72 30.06 10.81
N ARG A 545 -23.67 30.87 10.98
CA ARG A 545 -23.68 32.05 11.87
C ARG A 545 -24.85 32.98 11.56
N LEU A 546 -25.06 33.28 10.27
CA LEU A 546 -26.15 34.15 9.81
C LEU A 546 -27.54 33.54 10.02
N VAL A 547 -27.72 32.26 9.69
CA VAL A 547 -29.04 31.59 9.77
C VAL A 547 -29.46 31.31 11.22
N LEU A 548 -28.50 31.02 12.10
CA LEU A 548 -28.75 30.85 13.54
C LEU A 548 -28.82 32.19 14.29
N CYS A 549 -28.70 33.32 13.59
CA CYS A 549 -28.74 34.67 14.17
C CYS A 549 -27.72 34.85 15.32
N ILE A 550 -26.53 34.26 15.20
CA ILE A 550 -25.49 34.39 16.20
C ILE A 550 -24.95 35.83 16.14
N ASN A 551 -25.13 36.57 17.24
CA ASN A 551 -24.72 37.97 17.37
C ASN A 551 -23.21 38.13 17.17
N ASP A 552 -22.77 39.32 16.73
CA ASP A 552 -21.35 39.61 16.48
C ASP A 552 -20.45 39.47 17.72
N ASP A 553 -21.03 39.49 18.92
CA ASP A 553 -20.31 39.33 20.20
C ASP A 553 -20.08 37.86 20.61
N SER A 554 -20.65 36.88 19.89
CA SER A 554 -20.49 35.44 20.15
C SER A 554 -20.01 34.72 18.89
N ASP A 555 -19.09 33.76 19.05
CA ASP A 555 -18.74 32.85 17.95
C ASP A 555 -19.64 31.60 17.94
N ILE A 556 -19.54 30.83 16.86
CA ILE A 556 -20.35 29.61 16.66
C ILE A 556 -20.02 28.53 17.69
N LEU A 557 -18.80 28.50 18.23
CA LEU A 557 -18.41 27.51 19.23
C LEU A 557 -19.05 27.84 20.58
N THR A 558 -18.98 29.11 20.98
CA THR A 558 -19.59 29.66 22.20
C THR A 558 -21.10 29.45 22.18
N HIS A 559 -21.75 29.70 21.03
CA HIS A 559 -23.18 29.46 20.88
C HIS A 559 -23.56 28.00 21.22
N PHE A 560 -22.84 27.02 20.66
CA PHE A 560 -23.12 25.60 20.94
C PHE A 560 -22.59 25.11 22.29
N GLU A 561 -21.71 25.86 22.95
CA GLU A 561 -21.26 25.62 24.33
C GLU A 561 -22.34 25.99 25.35
N GLU A 562 -23.16 27.01 25.08
CA GLU A 562 -24.20 27.52 25.99
C GLU A 562 -25.53 26.73 25.90
N LEU A 563 -25.87 26.18 24.72
CA LEU A 563 -27.12 25.45 24.50
C LEU A 563 -27.37 24.23 25.42
N PRO A 564 -26.36 23.44 25.82
CA PRO A 564 -26.54 22.35 26.79
C PRO A 564 -27.09 22.83 28.14
N GLU A 565 -26.76 24.05 28.58
CA GLU A 565 -27.24 24.59 29.86
C GLU A 565 -28.75 24.85 29.86
N CYS A 566 -29.33 25.05 28.67
CA CYS A 566 -30.75 25.29 28.46
C CYS A 566 -31.50 24.07 27.90
N ASP A 567 -30.85 22.90 27.80
CA ASP A 567 -31.39 21.69 27.14
C ASP A 567 -31.91 21.98 25.72
N ALA A 568 -31.19 22.84 24.98
CA ALA A 568 -31.60 23.39 23.70
C ALA A 568 -30.67 22.96 22.54
N LEU A 569 -29.95 21.84 22.70
CA LEU A 569 -29.14 21.29 21.61
C LEU A 569 -30.04 20.82 20.47
N PRO A 570 -29.75 21.20 19.20
CA PRO A 570 -30.58 20.82 18.08
C PRO A 570 -30.45 19.33 17.77
N THR A 571 -31.53 18.75 17.28
CA THR A 571 -31.52 17.43 16.65
C THR A 571 -30.95 17.53 15.23
N LEU A 572 -30.63 16.38 14.61
CA LEU A 572 -30.20 16.38 13.21
C LEU A 572 -31.28 16.94 12.27
N ASP A 573 -32.56 16.64 12.51
CA ASP A 573 -33.64 17.13 11.67
C ASP A 573 -33.79 18.66 11.78
N ASP A 574 -33.57 19.25 12.97
CA ASP A 574 -33.52 20.70 13.15
C ASP A 574 -32.38 21.33 12.32
N LEU A 575 -31.20 20.69 12.33
CA LEU A 575 -30.07 21.14 11.50
C LEU A 575 -30.38 21.02 10.01
N LEU A 576 -31.07 19.97 9.57
CA LEU A 576 -31.42 19.81 8.15
C LEU A 576 -32.42 20.87 7.68
N GLU A 577 -33.37 21.28 8.55
CA GLU A 577 -34.27 22.39 8.25
C GLU A 577 -33.50 23.69 8.01
N HIS A 578 -32.57 24.04 8.90
CA HIS A 578 -31.73 25.23 8.73
C HIS A 578 -30.77 25.10 7.53
N ALA A 579 -30.24 23.90 7.28
CA ALA A 579 -29.38 23.63 6.13
C ALA A 579 -30.11 23.86 4.80
N SER A 580 -31.39 23.50 4.71
CA SER A 580 -32.22 23.78 3.54
C SER A 580 -32.34 25.28 3.25
N ILE A 581 -32.47 26.10 4.29
CA ILE A 581 -32.48 27.58 4.18
C ILE A 581 -31.13 28.08 3.68
N ILE A 582 -30.02 27.54 4.20
CA ILE A 582 -28.67 27.89 3.74
C ILE A 582 -28.50 27.55 2.27
N ARG A 583 -28.92 26.34 1.86
CA ARG A 583 -28.86 25.90 0.46
C ARG A 583 -29.63 26.84 -0.46
N GLU A 584 -30.89 27.11 -0.13
CA GLU A 584 -31.76 27.96 -0.95
C GLU A 584 -31.23 29.39 -1.09
N ARG A 585 -30.60 29.93 -0.04
CA ARG A 585 -30.10 31.31 -0.03
C ARG A 585 -28.68 31.49 -0.56
N TYR A 586 -27.81 30.48 -0.43
CA TYR A 586 -26.37 30.66 -0.63
C TYR A 586 -25.68 29.55 -1.44
N ALA A 587 -26.23 28.34 -1.50
CA ALA A 587 -25.55 27.18 -2.08
C ALA A 587 -26.36 26.47 -3.18
N SER A 588 -27.18 27.22 -3.92
CA SER A 588 -27.95 26.73 -5.06
C SER A 588 -27.73 27.59 -6.31
N GLN A 589 -28.02 27.03 -7.50
CA GLN A 589 -27.98 27.80 -8.74
C GLN A 589 -29.00 28.96 -8.69
N THR A 590 -30.17 28.73 -8.09
CA THR A 590 -31.18 29.77 -7.87
C THR A 590 -30.64 30.90 -7.01
N ALA A 591 -29.91 30.60 -5.92
CA ALA A 591 -29.26 31.63 -5.10
C ALA A 591 -28.26 32.46 -5.92
N TYR A 592 -27.46 31.79 -6.76
CA TYR A 592 -26.52 32.46 -7.65
C TYR A 592 -27.23 33.38 -8.64
N ASP A 593 -28.26 32.88 -9.33
CA ASP A 593 -29.02 33.66 -10.30
C ASP A 593 -29.75 34.84 -9.64
N GLN A 594 -30.30 34.66 -8.44
CA GLN A 594 -30.89 35.74 -7.63
C GLN A 594 -29.85 36.80 -7.26
N SER A 595 -28.63 36.40 -6.91
CA SER A 595 -27.55 37.33 -6.58
C SER A 595 -27.11 38.18 -7.78
N LEU A 596 -27.20 37.62 -9.00
CA LEU A 596 -26.87 38.31 -10.25
C LEU A 596 -28.02 39.15 -10.81
N SER A 597 -29.27 38.88 -10.42
CA SER A 597 -30.44 39.59 -10.92
C SER A 597 -30.52 41.03 -10.39
N GLU A 598 -30.36 42.01 -11.28
CA GLU A 598 -30.51 43.45 -10.97
C GLU A 598 -31.90 43.79 -10.39
N ALA A 599 -32.94 43.03 -10.77
CA ALA A 599 -34.32 43.23 -10.31
C ALA A 599 -34.58 42.71 -8.88
N GLU A 600 -33.76 41.77 -8.38
CA GLU A 600 -33.93 41.15 -7.06
C GLU A 600 -33.03 41.77 -5.98
N GLN A 601 -31.95 42.48 -6.36
CA GLN A 601 -31.06 43.19 -5.44
C GLN A 601 -31.79 44.14 -4.45
N PRO A 602 -32.87 44.86 -4.83
CA PRO A 602 -33.64 45.67 -3.88
C PRO A 602 -34.44 44.85 -2.86
N ARG A 603 -34.87 43.62 -3.21
CA ARG A 603 -35.68 42.76 -2.32
C ARG A 603 -34.85 42.08 -1.24
N LEU A 604 -33.59 41.74 -1.53
CA LEU A 604 -32.64 41.23 -0.54
C LEU A 604 -32.32 42.26 0.55
N ARG A 605 -32.35 43.57 0.22
CA ARG A 605 -32.21 44.66 1.21
C ARG A 605 -33.40 44.81 2.16
N CYS A 606 -34.58 44.33 1.79
CA CYS A 606 -35.83 44.60 2.52
C CYS A 606 -36.27 43.48 3.47
N ARG A 607 -35.59 42.31 3.51
CA ARG A 607 -35.93 41.21 4.44
C ARG A 607 -34.96 41.01 5.60
N GLY A 608 -33.85 41.75 5.66
CA GLY A 608 -32.93 41.78 6.81
C GLY A 608 -33.12 43.04 7.62
N ASN A 609 -34.06 43.06 8.56
CA ASN A 609 -34.21 44.18 9.49
C ASN A 609 -33.26 43.99 10.70
N THR A 610 -31.95 43.97 10.43
CA THR A 610 -30.90 44.21 11.43
C THR A 610 -29.76 44.97 10.76
N ARG A 611 -29.40 46.11 11.34
CA ARG A 611 -28.31 46.96 10.88
C ARG A 611 -26.97 46.24 11.14
N GLY A 612 -26.37 45.70 10.09
CA GLY A 612 -24.95 45.33 10.00
C GLY A 612 -24.27 46.11 8.86
N PRO A 613 -22.93 46.25 8.84
CA PRO A 613 -22.24 47.26 8.04
C PRO A 613 -22.41 47.01 6.54
N GLU A 614 -22.63 48.10 5.83
CA GLU A 614 -22.84 48.16 4.38
C GLU A 614 -21.85 47.27 3.62
N CYS A 615 -22.37 46.24 2.94
CA CYS A 615 -21.71 45.72 1.76
C CYS A 615 -21.56 46.88 0.78
N VAL A 616 -20.34 47.39 0.67
CA VAL A 616 -19.97 48.44 -0.28
C VAL A 616 -20.24 47.93 -1.68
N ALA A 617 -21.40 48.32 -2.22
CA ALA A 617 -21.68 48.25 -3.63
C ALA A 617 -20.61 49.10 -4.33
N SER A 618 -19.74 48.46 -5.12
CA SER A 618 -18.84 49.17 -6.00
C SER A 618 -19.69 50.01 -6.95
N SER A 619 -19.58 51.33 -6.84
CA SER A 619 -20.25 52.25 -7.75
C SER A 619 -19.81 51.94 -9.19
N THR A 620 -20.74 51.47 -10.00
CA THR A 620 -20.63 51.47 -11.46
C THR A 620 -20.57 52.92 -11.92
N ARG A 621 -19.37 53.40 -12.27
CA ARG A 621 -19.25 54.53 -13.20
C ARG A 621 -19.60 54.00 -14.59
N GLY A 622 -20.53 54.69 -15.26
CA GLY A 622 -20.94 54.40 -16.63
C GLY A 622 -19.79 54.42 -17.65
N PRO A 623 -20.09 54.03 -18.89
CA PRO A 623 -19.12 53.52 -19.84
C PRO A 623 -18.18 54.63 -20.32
N LYS A 624 -16.87 54.40 -20.17
CA LYS A 624 -15.85 55.10 -20.97
C LYS A 624 -15.42 54.18 -22.09
N GLU A 625 -15.66 54.69 -23.30
CA GLU A 625 -15.12 54.31 -24.60
C GLU A 625 -14.35 53.00 -24.70
N VAL A 626 -14.97 52.06 -25.42
CA VAL A 626 -14.33 50.89 -26.01
C VAL A 626 -13.35 51.36 -27.08
N GLU A 627 -12.06 51.33 -26.76
CA GLU A 627 -11.01 51.37 -27.78
C GLU A 627 -11.07 50.06 -28.59
N ARG A 628 -11.30 50.22 -29.90
CA ARG A 628 -11.30 49.15 -30.90
C ARG A 628 -9.99 48.35 -30.86
N TRP A 629 -10.08 47.08 -30.47
CA TRP A 629 -9.17 46.05 -30.97
C TRP A 629 -9.86 45.29 -32.11
N THR A 630 -9.63 45.77 -33.33
CA THR A 630 -9.90 45.03 -34.56
C THR A 630 -8.83 43.96 -34.75
N GLY A 631 -9.18 42.67 -34.71
CA GLY A 631 -8.24 41.62 -35.08
C GLY A 631 -8.69 40.18 -34.85
N ARG A 632 -9.28 39.58 -35.89
CA ARG A 632 -9.51 38.15 -36.17
C ARG A 632 -10.65 37.43 -35.42
N GLN A 633 -11.72 37.27 -36.19
CA GLN A 633 -12.80 36.31 -35.98
C GLN A 633 -12.25 34.87 -35.88
N GLY A 634 -12.49 34.24 -34.73
CA GLY A 634 -12.68 32.80 -34.61
C GLY A 634 -14.03 32.59 -33.94
N LYS A 635 -14.99 32.02 -34.66
CA LYS A 635 -16.32 31.68 -34.13
C LYS A 635 -16.17 30.68 -32.98
N TYR A 636 -16.37 31.12 -31.74
CA TYR A 636 -16.69 30.24 -30.62
C TYR A 636 -18.10 30.58 -30.16
N THR A 637 -19.01 29.66 -30.40
CA THR A 637 -20.36 29.64 -29.82
C THR A 637 -20.22 29.53 -28.30
N LEU A 638 -20.69 30.54 -27.59
CA LEU A 638 -20.92 30.51 -26.14
C LEU A 638 -22.06 29.53 -25.87
N TYR A 639 -21.71 28.29 -25.55
CA TYR A 639 -22.59 27.33 -24.88
C TYR A 639 -21.94 27.00 -23.55
N SER A 640 -22.39 27.67 -22.49
CA SER A 640 -22.15 27.23 -21.11
C SER A 640 -23.31 26.32 -20.71
N PRO A 641 -23.12 24.98 -20.65
CA PRO A 641 -24.10 24.13 -19.99
C PRO A 641 -24.08 24.41 -18.48
N PRO A 642 -25.21 24.22 -17.77
CA PRO A 642 -25.26 24.32 -16.32
C PRO A 642 -24.35 23.22 -15.73
N VAL A 643 -23.26 23.64 -15.07
CA VAL A 643 -22.33 22.74 -14.39
C VAL A 643 -22.92 22.46 -13.01
N PRO A 644 -23.24 21.20 -12.65
CA PRO A 644 -23.59 20.86 -11.29
C PRO A 644 -22.30 20.93 -10.47
N TRP A 645 -22.18 21.96 -9.63
CA TRP A 645 -21.18 22.02 -8.56
C TRP A 645 -21.32 20.78 -7.69
N TRP A 646 -20.31 19.90 -7.57
CA TRP A 646 -19.88 19.17 -6.34
C TRP A 646 -18.60 18.34 -6.62
N VAL A 647 -17.68 18.35 -5.64
CA VAL A 647 -16.30 17.80 -5.64
C VAL A 647 -16.24 16.33 -5.21
#